data_AF-A0A0F7UTT7-F1
#
_entry.id   AF-A0A0F7UTT7-F1
#
_cell.length_a   1.000
_cell.length_b   1.000
_cell.length_c   1.000
_cell.angle_alpha   90.00
_cell.angle_beta   90.00
_cell.angle_gamma   90.00
#
_symmetry.space_group_name_H-M   'P 1'
#
loop_
_entity.id
_entity.type
_entity.pdbx_description
1 polymer ?
#
loop_
_entity_poly.entity_id
_entity_poly.type
_entity_poly.pdbx_seq_one_letter_code
_entity_poly.pdbx_strand_id
1 'polypeptide(L)'
;MKFISSRGSKKQYSFVEAALAGLADDGGLLMPEYIPTVNAELQNNWRRVILRLSLSFPELCAEVLALFVDQKENNGAPEELRSSLRTMTMQCFSVFNHPDVITIKKLKLCSSADVERSGVPRTELHSQALSTEQRGMSQHQQDHNWNGGGMHPYLLELFHGPTFAFKDIAMQLIAFLQRKQTQTPPSGLIVLAATSGDTGSAAIAALKSRSPLIHVVVLFPKGRTSEIQRLQMVTVQDPNIHCLQVNEGMKSKTLRHGCFRIPTSPGKNAITPVNGQPSRDGIRDSTQTTTSASAVDGFPECRIAWKLSVVNSINCVRILIQAAYWWYSALKMQHEYNSKTGTAPEMYGTKTASRRRCNIVVPTGNFGNIFSAFLAKQMGAPIGKLLLATNTNDVLCQAQDTGVYDKRRGVRATCSPSMDIAAASNFERLIFCSCGTQGNMPQIELTDEQRTQDLTQKQGRSLWEKSSLPAESQNKVPEHCLMGDANTPEDKRFESTSEERFRSSGPWSSTLRAVTERFDQDGYARLGDKFLSFYRNNFLTEAVDDAETTKAIEKMYRLYGEIVDPHTAVGYAAYLKQVSKLPGESQGFSSGSNNEGGQKDATPTSSDPWLLAATAHFGKFPETVLAVVGRDKVNLIPLELKKLKDMPQRFAEIGPSTDSLKSFIVEKFTSSNKQMLGIDSATMDGRRNEIK
;
A
#
# COMPACT_ATOMS: atom_id res chain seq x y z
N MET A 1 7.56 -6.57 20.01
CA MET A 1 7.96 -6.71 18.59
C MET A 1 8.73 -5.48 18.18
N LYS A 2 9.85 -5.67 17.50
CA LYS A 2 10.65 -4.59 16.92
C LYS A 2 10.54 -4.55 15.40
N PHE A 3 10.89 -3.41 14.84
CA PHE A 3 10.95 -3.15 13.40
C PHE A 3 12.40 -2.99 12.96
N ILE A 4 12.72 -3.61 11.83
CA ILE A 4 14.06 -3.67 11.24
C ILE A 4 14.07 -3.07 9.84
N SER A 5 15.23 -2.61 9.39
CA SER A 5 15.41 -2.11 8.03
C SER A 5 15.55 -3.25 7.02
N SER A 6 14.92 -3.11 5.86
CA SER A 6 15.15 -3.98 4.70
C SER A 6 16.60 -4.00 4.23
N ARG A 7 17.39 -2.96 4.53
CA ARG A 7 18.78 -2.80 4.09
C ARG A 7 19.81 -3.12 5.17
N GLY A 8 19.38 -3.65 6.32
CA GLY A 8 20.30 -4.21 7.33
C GLY A 8 20.83 -3.25 8.39
N SER A 9 20.24 -2.06 8.56
CA SER A 9 20.55 -1.24 9.72
C SER A 9 20.42 -2.04 11.01
N LYS A 10 21.40 -1.86 11.91
CA LYS A 10 21.39 -2.46 13.25
C LYS A 10 20.36 -1.80 14.16
N LYS A 11 19.93 -0.57 13.85
CA LYS A 11 18.94 0.14 14.64
C LYS A 11 17.59 -0.58 14.53
N GLN A 12 17.03 -0.92 15.67
CA GLN A 12 15.68 -1.44 15.80
C GLN A 12 14.74 -0.32 16.23
N TYR A 13 13.49 -0.38 15.78
CA TYR A 13 12.48 0.63 16.06
C TYR A 13 11.31 -0.02 16.81
N SER A 14 10.79 0.65 17.83
CA SER A 14 9.46 0.35 18.40
C SER A 14 8.36 0.62 17.38
N PHE A 15 7.13 0.21 17.67
CA PHE A 15 5.97 0.50 16.83
C PHE A 15 5.78 2.01 16.63
N VAL A 16 5.89 2.79 17.70
CA VAL A 16 5.71 4.25 17.66
C VAL A 16 6.84 4.91 16.86
N GLU A 17 8.09 4.53 17.09
CA GLU A 17 9.22 5.05 16.30
C GLU A 17 9.08 4.72 14.82
N ALA A 18 8.66 3.50 14.49
CA ALA A 18 8.44 3.07 13.11
C ALA A 18 7.30 3.84 12.43
N ALA A 19 6.24 4.17 13.17
CA ALA A 19 5.14 5.03 12.70
C ALA A 19 5.61 6.46 12.37
N LEU A 20 6.63 6.95 13.06
CA LEU A 20 7.10 8.35 12.96
C LEU A 20 8.29 8.52 12.00
N ALA A 21 9.14 7.50 11.87
CA ALA A 21 10.38 7.54 11.09
C ALA A 21 10.15 7.52 9.57
N GLY A 22 9.14 6.76 9.09
CA GLY A 22 8.87 6.56 7.66
C GLY A 22 9.90 5.68 6.95
N LEU A 23 11.19 6.02 7.03
CA LEU A 23 12.36 5.27 6.55
C LEU A 23 13.28 4.89 7.71
N ALA A 24 14.07 3.84 7.51
CA ALA A 24 15.22 3.58 8.36
C ALA A 24 16.37 4.59 8.07
N ASP A 25 17.31 4.66 9.00
CA ASP A 25 18.52 5.48 8.94
C ASP A 25 19.47 5.14 7.78
N ASP A 26 19.42 3.91 7.27
CA ASP A 26 20.13 3.47 6.06
C ASP A 26 19.34 3.68 4.75
N GLY A 27 18.17 4.33 4.83
CA GLY A 27 17.26 4.53 3.69
C GLY A 27 16.46 3.28 3.31
N GLY A 28 16.56 2.19 4.08
CA GLY A 28 15.72 1.01 3.90
C GLY A 28 14.30 1.19 4.42
N LEU A 29 13.42 0.30 4.00
CA LEU A 29 12.04 0.26 4.43
C LEU A 29 11.91 -0.54 5.73
N LEU A 30 11.20 0.03 6.70
CA LEU A 30 10.92 -0.67 7.95
C LEU A 30 9.95 -1.84 7.72
N MET A 31 10.24 -2.96 8.36
CA MET A 31 9.46 -4.20 8.40
C MET A 31 9.43 -4.75 9.82
N PRO A 32 8.35 -5.40 10.27
CA PRO A 32 8.38 -6.11 11.55
C PRO A 32 9.45 -7.21 11.49
N GLU A 33 10.11 -7.47 12.62
CA GLU A 33 11.14 -8.51 12.73
C GLU A 33 10.60 -9.92 12.45
N TYR A 34 9.29 -10.14 12.52
CA TYR A 34 8.62 -11.32 11.96
C TYR A 34 7.17 -10.96 11.62
N ILE A 35 6.55 -11.75 10.74
CA ILE A 35 5.12 -11.65 10.46
C ILE A 35 4.39 -12.51 11.49
N PRO A 36 3.54 -11.94 12.38
CA PRO A 36 2.85 -12.72 13.39
C PRO A 36 1.79 -13.62 12.75
N THR A 37 1.71 -14.87 13.20
CA THR A 37 0.68 -15.82 12.76
C THR A 37 -0.51 -15.77 13.70
N VAL A 38 -1.71 -15.59 13.15
CA VAL A 38 -2.97 -15.69 13.89
C VAL A 38 -3.44 -17.14 13.87
N ASN A 39 -3.47 -17.77 15.03
CA ASN A 39 -3.89 -19.16 15.15
C ASN A 39 -5.41 -19.33 14.93
N ALA A 40 -5.85 -20.58 14.76
CA ALA A 40 -7.26 -20.90 14.47
C ALA A 40 -8.23 -20.45 15.58
N GLU A 41 -7.79 -20.45 16.83
CA GLU A 41 -8.59 -20.04 17.99
C GLU A 41 -8.85 -18.53 17.96
N LEU A 42 -7.79 -17.71 17.84
CA LEU A 42 -7.91 -16.26 17.77
C LEU A 42 -8.70 -15.83 16.53
N GLN A 43 -8.47 -16.48 15.38
CA GLN A 43 -9.26 -16.26 14.17
C GLN A 43 -10.75 -16.57 14.40
N ASN A 44 -11.07 -17.68 15.07
CA ASN A 44 -12.44 -18.03 15.42
C ASN A 44 -13.07 -17.04 16.41
N ASN A 45 -12.29 -16.52 17.36
CA ASN A 45 -12.73 -15.50 18.30
C ASN A 45 -13.06 -14.20 17.56
N TRP A 46 -12.15 -13.67 16.75
CA TRP A 46 -12.43 -12.48 15.93
C TRP A 46 -13.65 -12.70 15.04
N ARG A 47 -13.74 -13.86 14.37
CA ARG A 47 -14.90 -14.22 13.55
C ARG A 47 -16.20 -14.21 14.38
N ARG A 48 -16.22 -14.83 15.56
CA ARG A 48 -17.40 -14.85 16.44
C ARG A 48 -17.80 -13.44 16.86
N VAL A 49 -16.86 -12.59 17.24
CA VAL A 49 -17.15 -11.23 17.73
C VAL A 49 -17.60 -10.32 16.58
N ILE A 50 -16.95 -10.36 15.41
CA ILE A 50 -17.37 -9.61 14.20
C ILE A 50 -18.82 -9.93 13.83
N LEU A 51 -19.23 -11.19 13.97
CA LEU A 51 -20.50 -11.67 13.42
C LEU A 51 -21.64 -11.70 14.42
N ARG A 52 -21.35 -12.03 15.69
CA ARG A 52 -22.38 -12.12 16.74
C ARG A 52 -22.52 -10.84 17.56
N LEU A 53 -21.43 -10.09 17.69
CA LEU A 53 -21.36 -8.88 18.50
C LEU A 53 -21.11 -7.62 17.66
N SER A 54 -21.14 -7.75 16.32
CA SER A 54 -20.95 -6.66 15.35
C SER A 54 -19.65 -5.87 15.57
N LEU A 55 -18.52 -6.56 15.80
CA LEU A 55 -17.21 -5.89 15.92
C LEU A 55 -17.01 -4.93 14.74
N SER A 56 -16.77 -3.68 15.06
CA SER A 56 -16.51 -2.64 14.09
C SER A 56 -15.10 -2.81 13.49
N PHE A 57 -14.88 -2.25 12.29
CA PHE A 57 -13.53 -2.23 11.71
C PHE A 57 -12.49 -1.58 12.65
N PRO A 58 -12.77 -0.44 13.31
CA PRO A 58 -11.86 0.15 14.31
C PRO A 58 -11.37 -0.83 15.37
N GLU A 59 -12.27 -1.61 15.97
CA GLU A 59 -11.91 -2.54 17.03
C GLU A 59 -11.05 -3.70 16.51
N LEU A 60 -11.36 -4.26 15.33
CA LEU A 60 -10.48 -5.26 14.72
C LEU A 60 -9.12 -4.66 14.35
N CYS A 61 -9.10 -3.40 13.90
CA CYS A 61 -7.85 -2.70 13.63
C CYS A 61 -6.97 -2.63 14.88
N ALA A 62 -7.54 -2.35 16.06
CA ALA A 62 -6.81 -2.37 17.32
C ALA A 62 -6.22 -3.76 17.64
N GLU A 63 -7.00 -4.83 17.46
CA GLU A 63 -6.54 -6.20 17.71
C GLU A 63 -5.41 -6.62 16.75
N VAL A 64 -5.52 -6.26 15.46
CA VAL A 64 -4.46 -6.52 14.47
C VAL A 64 -3.20 -5.73 14.81
N LEU A 65 -3.31 -4.45 15.17
CA LEU A 65 -2.17 -3.61 15.54
C LEU A 65 -1.49 -4.10 16.82
N ALA A 66 -2.25 -4.64 17.79
CA ALA A 66 -1.71 -5.18 19.04
C ALA A 66 -0.69 -6.32 18.82
N LEU A 67 -0.79 -7.05 17.71
CA LEU A 67 0.18 -8.09 17.33
C LEU A 67 1.57 -7.52 17.00
N PHE A 68 1.64 -6.24 16.65
CA PHE A 68 2.86 -5.56 16.22
C PHE A 68 3.47 -4.63 17.27
N VAL A 69 2.85 -4.54 18.46
CA VAL A 69 3.34 -3.73 19.57
C VAL A 69 4.03 -4.63 20.60
N ASP A 70 5.18 -4.19 21.12
CA ASP A 70 5.87 -4.92 22.17
C ASP A 70 5.09 -4.89 23.49
N GLN A 71 4.79 -6.05 24.06
CA GLN A 71 4.09 -6.14 25.34
C GLN A 71 4.91 -5.56 26.50
N LYS A 72 6.25 -5.52 26.36
CA LYS A 72 7.14 -4.85 27.32
C LYS A 72 7.02 -3.32 27.26
N GLU A 73 6.58 -2.74 26.13
CA GLU A 73 6.30 -1.29 26.02
C GLU A 73 5.08 -0.87 26.85
N ASN A 74 4.29 -1.83 27.38
CA ASN A 74 3.16 -1.56 28.25
C ASN A 74 3.26 -2.29 29.62
N ASN A 75 4.45 -2.36 30.21
CA ASN A 75 4.69 -2.98 31.53
C ASN A 75 4.14 -4.41 31.70
N GLY A 76 3.92 -5.15 30.60
CA GLY A 76 3.34 -6.48 30.65
C GLY A 76 1.84 -6.53 30.92
N ALA A 77 1.08 -5.47 30.61
CA ALA A 77 -0.40 -5.42 30.71
C ALA A 77 -1.08 -5.47 29.31
N PRO A 78 -1.38 -6.66 28.75
CA PRO A 78 -1.90 -6.78 27.39
C PRO A 78 -3.29 -6.18 27.18
N GLU A 79 -4.12 -6.12 28.23
CA GLU A 79 -5.48 -5.60 28.13
C GLU A 79 -5.51 -4.06 28.10
N GLU A 80 -4.65 -3.41 28.87
CA GLU A 80 -4.51 -1.95 28.85
C GLU A 80 -4.01 -1.45 27.49
N LEU A 81 -3.06 -2.17 26.87
CA LEU A 81 -2.57 -1.87 25.53
C LEU A 81 -3.71 -1.98 24.50
N ARG A 82 -4.46 -3.10 24.52
CA ARG A 82 -5.61 -3.28 23.62
C ARG A 82 -6.67 -2.22 23.83
N SER A 83 -7.00 -1.88 25.08
CA SER A 83 -7.95 -0.82 25.42
C SER A 83 -7.49 0.55 24.89
N SER A 84 -6.20 0.86 25.01
CA SER A 84 -5.60 2.09 24.48
C SER A 84 -5.65 2.13 22.95
N LEU A 85 -5.34 1.02 22.28
CA LEU A 85 -5.43 0.90 20.82
C LEU A 85 -6.88 1.00 20.32
N ARG A 86 -7.85 0.39 21.03
CA ARG A 86 -9.28 0.50 20.73
C ARG A 86 -9.75 1.95 20.85
N THR A 87 -9.42 2.63 21.95
CA THR A 87 -9.74 4.04 22.13
C THR A 87 -9.15 4.90 21.00
N MET A 88 -7.87 4.67 20.68
CA MET A 88 -7.18 5.39 19.60
C MET A 88 -7.84 5.17 18.23
N THR A 89 -8.10 3.91 17.85
CA THR A 89 -8.69 3.57 16.55
C THR A 89 -10.11 4.11 16.41
N MET A 90 -10.95 3.96 17.45
CA MET A 90 -12.30 4.56 17.48
C MET A 90 -12.27 6.07 17.28
N GLN A 91 -11.36 6.78 17.98
CA GLN A 91 -11.18 8.22 17.79
C GLN A 91 -10.72 8.57 16.38
N CYS A 92 -9.74 7.85 15.84
CA CYS A 92 -9.18 8.12 14.51
C CYS A 92 -10.20 7.92 13.39
N PHE A 93 -11.06 6.91 13.51
CA PHE A 93 -12.03 6.58 12.46
C PHE A 93 -13.39 7.29 12.61
N SER A 94 -13.62 8.03 13.71
CA SER A 94 -14.84 8.83 13.91
C SER A 94 -15.09 9.92 12.86
N VAL A 95 -14.06 10.32 12.11
CA VAL A 95 -14.15 11.34 11.05
C VAL A 95 -14.65 10.79 9.70
N PHE A 96 -14.91 9.50 9.61
CA PHE A 96 -15.43 8.88 8.39
C PHE A 96 -16.93 9.12 8.29
N ASN A 97 -17.40 9.39 7.07
CA ASN A 97 -18.79 9.71 6.79
C ASN A 97 -19.71 8.47 6.76
N HIS A 98 -19.15 7.29 7.01
CA HIS A 98 -19.89 6.03 7.10
C HIS A 98 -19.58 5.35 8.44
N PRO A 99 -20.59 4.89 9.22
CA PRO A 99 -20.40 4.31 10.54
C PRO A 99 -19.49 3.07 10.54
N ASP A 100 -19.55 2.26 9.49
CA ASP A 100 -18.68 1.08 9.34
C ASP A 100 -17.24 1.39 8.92
N VAL A 101 -16.93 2.65 8.55
CA VAL A 101 -15.63 3.12 8.01
C VAL A 101 -15.29 2.55 6.63
N ILE A 102 -15.43 1.23 6.46
CA ILE A 102 -15.30 0.47 5.22
C ILE A 102 -16.54 -0.40 5.01
N THR A 103 -16.98 -0.55 3.77
CA THR A 103 -18.19 -1.33 3.44
C THR A 103 -17.89 -2.36 2.37
N ILE A 104 -18.61 -3.48 2.44
CA ILE A 104 -18.56 -4.53 1.41
C ILE A 104 -19.92 -4.53 0.73
N LYS A 105 -19.93 -4.23 -0.56
CA LYS A 105 -21.12 -4.22 -1.40
C LYS A 105 -21.12 -5.44 -2.30
N LYS A 106 -22.14 -6.29 -2.16
CA LYS A 106 -22.39 -7.34 -3.14
C LYS A 106 -22.94 -6.69 -4.42
N LEU A 107 -22.24 -6.85 -5.53
CA LEU A 107 -22.75 -6.41 -6.83
C LEU A 107 -23.93 -7.30 -7.24
N LYS A 108 -25.07 -6.69 -7.54
CA LYS A 108 -26.28 -7.35 -8.03
C LYS A 108 -26.58 -6.82 -9.42
N LEU A 109 -26.92 -7.71 -10.35
CA LEU A 109 -27.32 -7.30 -11.70
C LEU A 109 -28.58 -6.43 -11.61
N CYS A 110 -28.59 -5.32 -12.36
CA CYS A 110 -29.77 -4.48 -12.52
C CYS A 110 -30.91 -5.28 -13.16
N SER A 111 -32.11 -5.12 -12.63
CA SER A 111 -33.30 -5.66 -13.30
C SER A 111 -33.61 -4.84 -14.57
N SER A 112 -34.39 -5.42 -15.49
CA SER A 112 -34.84 -4.72 -16.70
C SER A 112 -35.55 -3.39 -16.39
N ALA A 113 -36.25 -3.31 -15.25
CA ALA A 113 -36.93 -2.09 -14.79
C ALA A 113 -35.98 -1.03 -14.22
N ASP A 114 -34.85 -1.43 -13.61
CA ASP A 114 -33.84 -0.50 -13.10
C ASP A 114 -33.09 0.20 -14.24
N VAL A 115 -32.85 -0.52 -15.33
CA VAL A 115 -32.23 0.02 -16.55
C VAL A 115 -33.14 1.04 -17.23
N GLU A 116 -34.45 0.78 -17.31
CA GLU A 116 -35.43 1.72 -17.89
C GLU A 116 -35.57 3.01 -17.06
N ARG A 117 -35.49 2.93 -15.72
CA ARG A 117 -35.47 4.12 -14.84
C ARG A 117 -34.15 4.91 -14.90
N SER A 118 -33.06 4.27 -15.31
CA SER A 118 -31.74 4.93 -15.36
C SER A 118 -31.58 5.94 -16.51
N GLY A 119 -32.51 5.94 -17.48
CA GLY A 119 -32.53 6.84 -18.63
C GLY A 119 -31.55 6.46 -19.75
N VAL A 120 -30.96 5.26 -19.70
CA VAL A 120 -29.95 4.78 -20.67
C VAL A 120 -30.65 4.10 -21.86
N PRO A 121 -30.38 4.49 -23.13
CA PRO A 121 -30.93 3.82 -24.31
C PRO A 121 -30.53 2.34 -24.36
N ARG A 122 -31.46 1.45 -24.73
CA ARG A 122 -31.16 0.03 -25.03
C ARG A 122 -30.18 -0.05 -26.21
N THR A 123 -28.87 -0.06 -25.96
CA THR A 123 -27.87 -0.37 -27.00
C THR A 123 -27.73 -1.89 -27.18
N GLU A 124 -27.38 -2.34 -28.38
CA GLU A 124 -27.21 -3.76 -28.80
C GLU A 124 -26.32 -4.63 -27.88
N LEU A 125 -25.44 -4.02 -27.07
CA LEU A 125 -24.66 -4.70 -26.03
C LEU A 125 -25.52 -5.36 -24.95
N HIS A 126 -26.71 -4.82 -24.64
CA HIS A 126 -27.63 -5.42 -23.67
C HIS A 126 -28.29 -6.68 -24.23
N SER A 127 -28.77 -6.63 -25.47
CA SER A 127 -29.30 -7.80 -26.14
C SER A 127 -28.21 -8.84 -26.35
N GLN A 128 -26.96 -8.47 -26.64
CA GLN A 128 -25.87 -9.44 -26.76
C GLN A 128 -25.38 -9.98 -25.40
N ALA A 129 -25.29 -9.19 -24.34
CA ALA A 129 -24.92 -9.71 -23.01
C ALA A 129 -26.00 -10.67 -22.48
N LEU A 130 -27.28 -10.29 -22.61
CA LEU A 130 -28.40 -11.16 -22.27
C LEU A 130 -28.52 -12.35 -23.23
N SER A 131 -28.38 -12.17 -24.56
CA SER A 131 -28.57 -13.25 -25.54
C SER A 131 -27.38 -14.20 -25.67
N THR A 132 -26.15 -13.76 -25.40
CA THR A 132 -24.96 -14.63 -25.45
C THR A 132 -24.88 -15.49 -24.19
N GLU A 133 -25.44 -15.03 -23.06
CA GLU A 133 -25.66 -15.88 -21.87
C GLU A 133 -26.96 -16.69 -21.95
N GLN A 134 -27.99 -16.24 -22.69
CA GLN A 134 -29.27 -16.95 -22.82
C GLN A 134 -29.31 -17.98 -23.97
N ARG A 135 -28.51 -17.86 -25.03
CA ARG A 135 -28.49 -18.83 -26.15
C ARG A 135 -27.64 -20.05 -25.79
N GLY A 136 -28.23 -20.95 -25.02
CA GLY A 136 -27.70 -22.28 -24.76
C GLY A 136 -28.20 -22.93 -23.47
N MET A 137 -28.95 -22.20 -22.63
CA MET A 137 -29.29 -22.66 -21.29
C MET A 137 -30.79 -22.86 -21.12
N SER A 138 -31.18 -24.07 -20.72
CA SER A 138 -32.56 -24.43 -20.41
C SER A 138 -33.10 -23.63 -19.22
N GLN A 139 -34.42 -23.51 -19.10
CA GLN A 139 -35.07 -22.75 -18.03
C GLN A 139 -34.69 -23.26 -16.61
N HIS A 140 -34.31 -24.54 -16.48
CA HIS A 140 -33.77 -25.12 -15.26
C HIS A 140 -32.33 -24.67 -14.91
N GLN A 141 -31.52 -24.27 -15.90
CA GLN A 141 -30.19 -23.71 -15.69
C GLN A 141 -30.22 -22.22 -15.31
N GLN A 142 -31.30 -21.51 -15.66
CA GLN A 142 -31.51 -20.11 -15.25
C GLN A 142 -31.77 -20.00 -13.74
N ASP A 143 -32.56 -20.91 -13.16
CA ASP A 143 -32.85 -20.90 -11.71
C ASP A 143 -31.67 -21.36 -10.85
N HIS A 144 -30.80 -22.24 -11.35
CA HIS A 144 -29.58 -22.64 -10.64
C HIS A 144 -28.48 -21.57 -10.66
N ASN A 145 -28.44 -20.70 -11.67
CA ASN A 145 -27.46 -19.61 -11.72
C ASN A 145 -27.94 -18.38 -10.92
N TRP A 146 -29.26 -18.17 -10.84
CA TRP A 146 -29.90 -17.11 -10.04
C TRP A 146 -29.76 -17.34 -8.52
N ASN A 147 -29.65 -18.59 -8.08
CA ASN A 147 -29.55 -18.94 -6.65
C ASN A 147 -28.13 -19.29 -6.14
N GLY A 148 -27.05 -19.14 -6.91
CA GLY A 148 -25.70 -19.31 -6.32
C GLY A 148 -24.47 -19.55 -7.20
N GLY A 149 -24.46 -19.23 -8.51
CA GLY A 149 -23.35 -19.61 -9.40
C GLY A 149 -22.67 -18.52 -10.24
N GLY A 150 -23.18 -17.27 -10.26
CA GLY A 150 -22.61 -16.20 -11.08
C GLY A 150 -21.37 -15.54 -10.46
N MET A 151 -20.24 -15.61 -11.16
CA MET A 151 -18.95 -14.96 -10.84
C MET A 151 -19.05 -13.42 -10.87
N HIS A 152 -19.75 -12.80 -9.92
CA HIS A 152 -19.75 -11.35 -9.73
C HIS A 152 -18.87 -10.99 -8.54
N PRO A 153 -17.96 -9.99 -8.66
CA PRO A 153 -17.12 -9.60 -7.55
C PRO A 153 -17.92 -8.80 -6.52
N TYR A 154 -17.44 -8.78 -5.29
CA TYR A 154 -17.85 -7.87 -4.24
C TYR A 154 -16.99 -6.61 -4.31
N LEU A 155 -17.54 -5.46 -3.96
CA LEU A 155 -16.83 -4.19 -3.93
C LEU A 155 -16.51 -3.82 -2.47
N LEU A 156 -15.23 -3.63 -2.15
CA LEU A 156 -14.77 -3.11 -0.86
C LEU A 156 -14.58 -1.60 -0.98
N GLU A 157 -15.51 -0.80 -0.48
CA GLU A 157 -15.41 0.65 -0.51
C GLU A 157 -14.49 1.13 0.62
N LEU A 158 -13.38 1.77 0.23
CA LEU A 158 -12.37 2.30 1.15
C LEU A 158 -12.37 3.84 1.18
N PHE A 159 -13.34 4.48 0.56
CA PHE A 159 -13.34 5.92 0.28
C PHE A 159 -14.32 6.73 1.13
N HIS A 160 -14.80 6.21 2.26
CA HIS A 160 -15.73 6.93 3.14
C HIS A 160 -15.06 7.96 4.06
N GLY A 161 -13.74 8.15 3.91
CA GLY A 161 -12.96 9.11 4.67
C GLY A 161 -13.10 10.56 4.16
N PRO A 162 -12.51 11.52 4.89
CA PRO A 162 -12.67 12.95 4.63
C PRO A 162 -12.15 13.43 3.27
N THR A 163 -11.33 12.64 2.58
CA THR A 163 -10.80 12.99 1.25
C THR A 163 -11.26 12.07 0.14
N PHE A 164 -12.23 11.21 0.45
CA PHE A 164 -12.86 10.29 -0.49
C PHE A 164 -11.88 9.30 -1.13
N ALA A 165 -10.86 8.85 -0.38
CA ALA A 165 -9.86 7.88 -0.85
C ALA A 165 -9.32 6.99 0.28
N PHE A 166 -8.91 5.77 -0.07
CA PHE A 166 -8.42 4.75 0.90
C PHE A 166 -7.21 5.17 1.74
N LYS A 167 -6.52 6.23 1.33
CA LYS A 167 -5.35 6.75 2.06
C LYS A 167 -5.76 7.38 3.39
N ASP A 168 -7.02 7.80 3.53
CA ASP A 168 -7.57 8.32 4.78
C ASP A 168 -7.44 7.31 5.94
N ILE A 169 -7.66 6.02 5.67
CA ILE A 169 -7.67 4.97 6.70
C ILE A 169 -6.35 4.93 7.46
N ALA A 170 -5.22 4.89 6.75
CA ALA A 170 -3.92 4.89 7.40
C ALA A 170 -3.54 6.28 7.95
N MET A 171 -3.90 7.34 7.23
CA MET A 171 -3.47 8.70 7.57
C MET A 171 -4.05 9.21 8.88
N GLN A 172 -5.29 8.87 9.24
CA GLN A 172 -5.89 9.33 10.50
C GLN A 172 -5.10 8.84 11.72
N LEU A 173 -4.63 7.58 11.70
CA LEU A 173 -3.88 7.00 12.81
C LEU A 173 -2.44 7.52 12.85
N ILE A 174 -1.76 7.63 11.71
CA ILE A 174 -0.42 8.24 11.64
C ILE A 174 -0.44 9.67 12.19
N ALA A 175 -1.42 10.48 11.76
CA ALA A 175 -1.59 11.83 12.25
C ALA A 175 -1.89 11.90 13.75
N PHE A 176 -2.61 10.91 14.30
CA PHE A 176 -2.83 10.81 15.74
C PHE A 176 -1.51 10.60 16.51
N LEU A 177 -0.66 9.68 16.04
CA LEU A 177 0.65 9.43 16.66
C LEU A 177 1.58 10.64 16.56
N GLN A 178 1.61 11.29 15.39
CA GLN A 178 2.37 12.53 15.16
C GLN A 178 1.93 13.65 16.13
N ARG A 179 0.63 13.83 16.34
CA ARG A 179 0.10 14.80 17.31
C ARG A 179 0.57 14.52 18.73
N LYS A 180 0.47 13.26 19.19
CA LYS A 180 0.93 12.88 20.53
C LYS A 180 2.43 13.14 20.72
N GLN A 181 3.27 12.93 19.70
CA GLN A 181 4.70 13.20 19.79
C GLN A 181 5.03 14.68 20.06
N THR A 182 4.17 15.60 19.64
CA THR A 182 4.37 17.04 19.87
C THR A 182 4.01 17.51 21.28
N GLN A 183 3.43 16.65 22.12
CA GLN A 183 2.93 17.04 23.44
C GLN A 183 3.97 16.86 24.55
N THR A 184 4.91 15.91 24.42
CA THR A 184 5.81 15.54 25.52
C THR A 184 7.22 15.13 25.04
N PRO A 185 8.26 15.97 25.24
CA PRO A 185 8.17 17.40 25.53
C PRO A 185 7.58 18.18 24.33
N PRO A 186 6.96 19.35 24.57
CA PRO A 186 6.46 20.21 23.51
C PRO A 186 7.53 20.48 22.45
N SER A 187 7.26 20.13 21.19
CA SER A 187 8.17 20.39 20.07
C SER A 187 7.40 20.66 18.78
N GLY A 188 7.96 21.51 17.93
CA GLY A 188 7.41 21.77 16.61
C GLY A 188 7.57 20.54 15.72
N LEU A 189 6.60 20.29 14.84
CA LEU A 189 6.62 19.20 13.88
C LEU A 189 6.28 19.72 12.49
N ILE A 190 7.16 19.44 11.54
CA ILE A 190 6.95 19.68 10.11
C ILE A 190 6.70 18.32 9.47
N VAL A 191 5.50 18.13 8.94
CA VAL A 191 5.11 16.92 8.21
C VAL A 191 5.26 17.18 6.73
N LEU A 192 6.24 16.53 6.10
CA LEU A 192 6.50 16.62 4.67
C LEU A 192 5.81 15.47 3.92
N ALA A 193 5.02 15.79 2.90
CA ALA A 193 4.39 14.80 2.03
C ALA A 193 4.70 15.11 0.56
N ALA A 194 5.05 14.09 -0.22
CA ALA A 194 5.09 14.16 -1.68
C ALA A 194 3.96 13.33 -2.26
N THR A 195 3.21 13.89 -3.21
CA THR A 195 1.99 13.23 -3.70
C THR A 195 1.77 13.41 -5.19
N SER A 196 1.10 12.43 -5.80
CA SER A 196 0.41 12.57 -7.09
C SER A 196 -1.04 13.05 -6.92
N GLY A 197 -1.54 13.16 -5.68
CA GLY A 197 -2.87 13.68 -5.36
C GLY A 197 -3.34 13.27 -3.95
N ASP A 198 -3.88 12.06 -3.82
CA ASP A 198 -4.62 11.64 -2.62
C ASP A 198 -3.81 11.61 -1.31
N THR A 199 -2.50 11.31 -1.35
CA THR A 199 -1.70 11.21 -0.10
C THR A 199 -1.59 12.58 0.57
N GLY A 200 -1.42 13.64 -0.24
CA GLY A 200 -1.32 15.00 0.24
C GLY A 200 -2.65 15.48 0.83
N SER A 201 -3.77 15.26 0.14
CA SER A 201 -5.09 15.60 0.66
C SER A 201 -5.37 14.89 1.99
N ALA A 202 -5.08 13.58 2.08
CA ALA A 202 -5.31 12.81 3.30
C ALA A 202 -4.45 13.30 4.49
N ALA A 203 -3.19 13.68 4.24
CA ALA A 203 -2.32 14.26 5.26
C ALA A 203 -2.82 15.63 5.75
N ILE A 204 -3.23 16.50 4.82
CA ILE A 204 -3.82 17.80 5.13
C ILE A 204 -5.09 17.61 5.97
N ALA A 205 -6.03 16.77 5.53
CA ALA A 205 -7.28 16.54 6.23
C ALA A 205 -7.09 16.02 7.66
N ALA A 206 -6.05 15.20 7.89
CA ALA A 206 -5.76 14.63 9.21
C ALA A 206 -5.11 15.64 10.17
N LEU A 207 -4.33 16.61 9.67
CA LEU A 207 -3.45 17.48 10.47
C LEU A 207 -3.81 18.98 10.44
N LYS A 208 -4.68 19.43 9.54
CA LYS A 208 -5.14 20.83 9.49
C LYS A 208 -5.83 21.25 10.80
N SER A 209 -5.56 22.48 11.25
CA SER A 209 -6.14 23.05 12.48
C SER A 209 -6.01 22.19 13.75
N ARG A 210 -5.00 21.31 13.83
CA ARG A 210 -4.84 20.42 15.00
C ARG A 210 -3.96 21.00 16.11
N SER A 211 -2.91 21.73 15.75
CA SER A 211 -1.98 22.34 16.70
C SER A 211 -1.18 23.43 15.98
N PRO A 212 -0.90 24.57 16.63
CA PRO A 212 0.02 25.58 16.08
C PRO A 212 1.47 25.06 15.98
N LEU A 213 1.81 23.98 16.69
CA LEU A 213 3.12 23.34 16.63
C LEU A 213 3.25 22.33 15.49
N ILE A 214 2.22 22.11 14.68
CA ILE A 214 2.25 21.13 13.59
C ILE A 214 1.99 21.83 12.27
N HIS A 215 2.96 21.78 11.36
CA HIS A 215 2.81 22.26 10.00
C HIS A 215 2.89 21.11 9.00
N VAL A 216 2.14 21.22 7.91
CA VAL A 216 2.14 20.24 6.83
C VAL A 216 2.63 20.91 5.55
N VAL A 217 3.69 20.36 4.96
CA VAL A 217 4.24 20.80 3.68
C VAL A 217 3.96 19.72 2.65
N VAL A 218 3.16 20.04 1.63
CA VAL A 218 2.76 19.08 0.59
C VAL A 218 3.32 19.49 -0.75
N LEU A 219 4.18 18.62 -1.31
CA LEU A 219 4.74 18.72 -2.64
C LEU A 219 3.84 17.99 -3.65
N PHE A 220 3.43 18.67 -4.72
CA PHE A 220 2.68 18.07 -5.80
C PHE A 220 3.18 18.56 -7.18
N PRO A 221 3.21 17.68 -8.20
CA PRO A 221 3.72 18.02 -9.52
C PRO A 221 2.75 18.91 -10.30
N LYS A 222 3.27 19.94 -10.99
CA LYS A 222 2.49 20.73 -11.95
C LYS A 222 1.96 19.84 -13.08
N GLY A 223 0.66 19.91 -13.37
CA GLY A 223 0.03 19.21 -14.49
C GLY A 223 -0.10 17.67 -14.37
N ARG A 224 0.29 17.05 -13.25
CA ARG A 224 0.22 15.58 -13.07
C ARG A 224 -0.63 15.12 -11.89
N THR A 225 -1.50 15.99 -11.39
CA THR A 225 -2.48 15.68 -10.33
C THR A 225 -3.86 16.02 -10.87
N SER A 226 -4.87 15.17 -10.60
CA SER A 226 -6.23 15.46 -11.07
C SER A 226 -6.72 16.78 -10.48
N GLU A 227 -7.58 17.48 -11.22
CA GLU A 227 -8.03 18.81 -10.81
C GLU A 227 -8.70 18.79 -9.43
N ILE A 228 -9.59 17.84 -9.17
CA ILE A 228 -10.25 17.68 -7.87
C ILE A 228 -9.25 17.36 -6.76
N GLN A 229 -8.28 16.46 -7.01
CA GLN A 229 -7.26 16.13 -6.01
C GLN A 229 -6.38 17.33 -5.67
N ARG A 230 -5.98 18.13 -6.67
CA ARG A 230 -5.22 19.36 -6.45
C ARG A 230 -6.07 20.36 -5.67
N LEU A 231 -7.33 20.58 -6.05
CA LEU A 231 -8.22 21.49 -5.33
C LEU A 231 -8.44 21.07 -3.87
N GLN A 232 -8.55 19.78 -3.56
CA GLN A 232 -8.63 19.30 -2.16
C GLN A 232 -7.42 19.71 -1.31
N MET A 233 -6.27 20.01 -1.91
CA MET A 233 -5.08 20.50 -1.22
C MET A 233 -5.03 22.02 -1.21
N VAL A 234 -5.13 22.65 -2.38
CA VAL A 234 -4.85 24.09 -2.52
C VAL A 234 -5.99 24.99 -2.05
N THR A 235 -7.20 24.48 -1.82
CA THR A 235 -8.29 25.32 -1.29
C THR A 235 -8.31 25.42 0.23
N VAL A 236 -7.44 24.66 0.92
CA VAL A 236 -7.32 24.67 2.38
C VAL A 236 -6.61 25.94 2.85
N GLN A 237 -7.33 26.78 3.58
CA GLN A 237 -6.84 28.11 4.00
C GLN A 237 -6.07 28.08 5.34
N ASP A 238 -6.09 26.97 6.05
CA ASP A 238 -5.43 26.80 7.35
C ASP A 238 -3.95 27.28 7.32
N PRO A 239 -3.52 28.12 8.27
CA PRO A 239 -2.18 28.72 8.23
C PRO A 239 -1.06 27.69 8.37
N ASN A 240 -1.35 26.55 8.99
CA ASN A 240 -0.38 25.47 9.19
C ASN A 240 -0.21 24.55 7.96
N ILE A 241 -0.94 24.80 6.88
CA ILE A 241 -0.87 24.03 5.63
C ILE A 241 -0.13 24.82 4.56
N HIS A 242 0.85 24.16 3.94
CA HIS A 242 1.72 24.73 2.91
C HIS A 242 1.74 23.82 1.68
N CYS A 243 1.00 24.20 0.64
CA CYS A 243 0.96 23.48 -0.63
C CYS A 243 2.01 24.05 -1.59
N LEU A 244 2.93 23.21 -2.06
CA LEU A 244 4.05 23.58 -2.93
C LEU A 244 3.93 22.83 -4.27
N GLN A 245 3.64 23.58 -5.33
CA GLN A 245 3.62 23.05 -6.69
C GLN A 245 5.05 23.00 -7.24
N VAL A 246 5.49 21.82 -7.66
CA VAL A 246 6.84 21.63 -8.22
C VAL A 246 6.77 21.79 -9.74
N ASN A 247 7.50 22.77 -10.27
CA ASN A 247 7.61 23.05 -11.71
C ASN A 247 8.44 21.96 -12.41
N GLU A 248 8.05 21.58 -13.65
CA GLU A 248 8.75 20.52 -14.39
C GLU A 248 10.21 20.89 -14.73
N GLY A 249 11.07 19.88 -14.65
CA GLY A 249 12.55 19.96 -14.68
C GLY A 249 13.21 18.91 -13.77
N MET A 250 12.45 18.31 -12.85
CA MET A 250 12.92 17.28 -11.94
C MET A 250 12.87 15.89 -12.57
N LYS A 251 14.03 15.23 -12.76
CA LYS A 251 14.07 13.77 -12.87
C LYS A 251 13.51 13.20 -11.55
N SER A 252 12.52 12.32 -11.64
CA SER A 252 11.78 11.63 -10.54
C SER A 252 12.65 11.07 -9.39
N LYS A 253 13.97 10.96 -9.56
CA LYS A 253 14.97 10.56 -8.56
C LYS A 253 15.08 11.51 -7.35
N THR A 254 15.00 12.82 -7.55
CA THR A 254 15.41 13.79 -6.52
C THR A 254 14.34 13.98 -5.43
N LEU A 255 13.05 13.86 -5.78
CA LEU A 255 11.93 13.96 -4.82
C LEU A 255 11.76 12.72 -3.92
N ARG A 256 12.19 11.53 -4.36
CA ARG A 256 11.92 10.27 -3.64
C ARG A 256 13.04 9.85 -2.69
N HIS A 257 14.30 10.19 -2.99
CA HIS A 257 15.46 9.75 -2.21
C HIS A 257 16.44 10.87 -1.85
N GLY A 258 16.49 11.97 -2.62
CA GLY A 258 17.44 13.08 -2.40
C GLY A 258 17.04 14.05 -1.28
N CYS A 259 15.74 14.29 -1.06
CA CYS A 259 15.24 15.14 0.03
C CYS A 259 15.35 14.50 1.43
N PHE A 260 15.69 13.21 1.52
CA PHE A 260 15.52 12.41 2.74
C PHE A 260 16.82 11.85 3.34
N ARG A 261 17.99 12.15 2.77
CA ARG A 261 19.26 11.94 3.46
C ARG A 261 19.52 13.13 4.40
N ILE A 262 19.19 12.96 5.68
CA ILE A 262 19.90 13.69 6.73
C ILE A 262 21.31 13.07 6.77
N PRO A 263 22.40 13.85 6.67
CA PRO A 263 23.74 13.31 6.85
C PRO A 263 23.84 12.62 8.21
N THR A 264 24.14 11.33 8.24
CA THR A 264 24.35 10.51 9.45
C THR A 264 25.79 10.62 9.97
N SER A 265 26.45 11.76 9.74
CA SER A 265 27.75 12.06 10.33
C SER A 265 27.71 13.49 10.86
N PRO A 266 28.29 13.77 12.04
CA PRO A 266 28.55 15.14 12.47
C PRO A 266 29.62 15.70 11.52
N GLY A 267 29.18 16.22 10.37
CA GLY A 267 30.05 16.90 9.44
C GLY A 267 30.47 18.21 10.05
N LYS A 268 31.63 18.21 10.73
CA LYS A 268 32.62 19.30 10.92
C LYS A 268 32.19 20.78 10.94
N ASN A 269 30.95 21.11 11.29
CA ASN A 269 30.51 22.45 11.68
C ASN A 269 29.94 22.40 13.11
N ALA A 270 30.57 21.60 13.97
CA ALA A 270 30.55 21.89 15.39
C ALA A 270 31.42 23.15 15.58
N ILE A 271 30.83 24.21 16.10
CA ILE A 271 31.57 25.34 16.66
C ILE A 271 32.37 24.76 17.83
N THR A 272 33.65 24.49 17.60
CA THR A 272 34.59 24.15 18.67
C THR A 272 34.89 25.44 19.45
N PRO A 273 34.84 25.42 20.80
CA PRO A 273 35.39 26.51 21.59
C PRO A 273 36.91 26.49 21.46
N VAL A 274 37.49 27.66 21.26
CA VAL A 274 38.93 27.88 21.32
C VAL A 274 39.38 27.80 22.79
N ASN A 275 40.17 26.77 23.11
CA ASN A 275 41.34 26.73 24.02
C ASN A 275 41.43 25.55 24.99
N GLY A 276 42.61 24.90 24.99
CA GLY A 276 43.26 24.34 26.18
C GLY A 276 42.97 22.89 26.55
N GLN A 277 43.88 21.98 26.19
CA GLN A 277 44.11 20.70 26.91
C GLN A 277 45.17 20.92 28.01
N PRO A 278 45.45 19.96 28.94
CA PRO A 278 44.69 18.75 29.34
C PRO A 278 44.69 18.45 30.87
N SER A 279 43.86 17.52 31.35
CA SER A 279 44.29 16.50 32.34
C SER A 279 43.34 15.29 32.41
N ARG A 280 43.93 14.15 32.77
CA ARG A 280 43.44 12.76 32.74
C ARG A 280 42.50 12.41 33.91
N ASP A 281 41.59 11.45 33.68
CA ASP A 281 41.33 10.24 34.51
C ASP A 281 39.84 9.79 34.50
N GLY A 282 39.64 8.45 34.42
CA GLY A 282 38.63 7.75 35.23
C GLY A 282 37.18 7.54 34.73
N ILE A 283 36.95 6.47 33.98
CA ILE A 283 35.97 5.37 34.20
C ILE A 283 34.56 5.66 34.84
N ARG A 284 33.52 5.15 34.13
CA ARG A 284 32.18 4.61 34.53
C ARG A 284 30.93 5.53 34.62
N ASP A 285 30.04 5.25 33.66
CA ASP A 285 28.62 4.83 33.78
C ASP A 285 27.53 5.79 34.32
N SER A 286 26.34 5.63 33.71
CA SER A 286 25.01 6.12 34.09
C SER A 286 24.56 7.57 33.77
N THR A 287 23.40 7.64 33.09
CA THR A 287 22.34 8.67 33.13
C THR A 287 22.58 10.09 32.58
N GLN A 288 21.49 10.60 31.98
CA GLN A 288 21.11 12.02 31.79
C GLN A 288 22.23 13.08 31.80
N THR A 289 22.39 13.78 30.68
CA THR A 289 22.99 15.12 30.69
C THR A 289 22.10 16.09 29.94
N THR A 290 21.20 16.70 30.70
CA THR A 290 20.80 18.10 30.53
C THR A 290 22.06 18.95 30.39
N THR A 291 22.23 19.63 29.26
CA THR A 291 23.18 20.74 29.15
C THR A 291 22.41 22.03 29.37
N SER A 292 22.49 22.54 30.60
CA SER A 292 22.17 23.91 30.95
C SER A 292 23.19 24.84 30.29
N ALA A 293 22.77 25.56 29.25
CA ALA A 293 23.50 26.72 28.76
C ALA A 293 23.17 27.91 29.68
N SER A 294 24.24 28.50 30.20
CA SER A 294 24.31 29.64 31.10
C SER A 294 23.38 30.79 30.73
N ALA A 295 22.66 31.28 31.74
CA ALA A 295 21.92 32.53 31.73
C ALA A 295 22.84 33.71 31.35
N VAL A 296 22.44 34.44 30.32
CA VAL A 296 22.74 35.87 30.15
C VAL A 296 21.41 36.58 30.33
N ASP A 297 21.41 37.59 31.20
CA ASP A 297 20.22 38.25 31.72
C ASP A 297 19.26 38.75 30.63
N GLY A 298 17.98 38.42 30.84
CA GLY A 298 16.85 39.22 30.39
C GLY A 298 16.33 38.97 28.98
N PHE A 299 15.91 37.75 28.62
CA PHE A 299 14.70 37.40 27.82
C PHE A 299 14.68 35.87 27.63
N PRO A 300 13.56 35.14 27.85
CA PRO A 300 13.51 33.70 27.57
C PRO A 300 13.51 33.47 26.06
N GLU A 301 14.66 33.14 25.46
CA GLU A 301 14.74 32.68 24.07
C GLU A 301 13.99 31.35 23.91
N CYS A 302 12.70 31.41 23.60
CA CYS A 302 11.90 30.24 23.26
C CYS A 302 12.27 29.77 21.83
N ARG A 303 13.39 29.06 21.67
CA ARG A 303 13.72 28.38 20.40
C ARG A 303 12.91 27.09 20.29
N ILE A 304 11.77 27.13 19.59
CA ILE A 304 11.02 25.91 19.28
C ILE A 304 11.92 24.99 18.44
N ALA A 305 12.27 23.82 18.98
CA ALA A 305 12.95 22.77 18.23
C ALA A 305 11.96 22.11 17.25
N TRP A 306 12.18 22.29 15.95
CA TRP A 306 11.36 21.71 14.89
C TRP A 306 11.88 20.32 14.50
N LYS A 307 11.00 19.31 14.57
CA LYS A 307 11.24 17.95 14.07
C LYS A 307 10.66 17.82 12.67
N LEU A 308 11.34 17.07 11.81
CA LEU A 308 10.82 16.71 10.48
C LEU A 308 10.25 15.29 10.54
N SER A 309 9.03 15.09 10.07
CA SER A 309 8.44 13.78 9.82
C SER A 309 7.97 13.69 8.38
N VAL A 310 8.02 12.49 7.80
CA VAL A 310 7.69 12.27 6.41
C VAL A 310 6.48 11.37 6.31
N VAL A 311 5.49 11.82 5.54
CA VAL A 311 4.31 11.05 5.20
C VAL A 311 4.40 10.63 3.74
N ASN A 312 4.62 9.34 3.52
CA ASN A 312 4.77 8.77 2.20
C ASN A 312 4.14 7.37 2.13
N SER A 313 4.18 6.75 0.94
CA SER A 313 3.67 5.39 0.71
C SER A 313 4.47 4.28 1.37
N ILE A 314 5.61 4.60 1.99
CA ILE A 314 6.55 3.61 2.52
C ILE A 314 6.53 3.51 4.05
N ASN A 315 5.81 4.36 4.76
CA ASN A 315 5.59 4.19 6.20
C ASN A 315 5.05 2.77 6.50
N CYS A 316 5.72 2.00 7.38
CA CYS A 316 5.36 0.61 7.61
C CYS A 316 4.05 0.46 8.37
N VAL A 317 3.74 1.36 9.31
CA VAL A 317 2.50 1.33 10.09
C VAL A 317 1.29 1.60 9.20
N ARG A 318 1.44 2.41 8.15
CA ARG A 318 0.43 2.50 7.08
C ARG A 318 0.09 1.13 6.49
N ILE A 319 1.08 0.29 6.20
CA ILE A 319 0.86 -1.06 5.66
C ILE A 319 0.14 -1.94 6.68
N LEU A 320 0.50 -1.86 7.96
CA LEU A 320 -0.13 -2.65 9.02
C LEU A 320 -1.61 -2.30 9.22
N ILE A 321 -1.95 -1.01 9.22
CA ILE A 321 -3.34 -0.55 9.28
C ILE A 321 -4.12 -1.06 8.06
N GLN A 322 -3.49 -1.06 6.89
CA GLN A 322 -4.12 -1.56 5.67
C GLN A 322 -4.33 -3.08 5.72
N ALA A 323 -3.43 -3.84 6.35
CA ALA A 323 -3.60 -5.27 6.58
C ALA A 323 -4.85 -5.57 7.44
N ALA A 324 -5.21 -4.67 8.36
CA ALA A 324 -6.39 -4.85 9.20
C ALA A 324 -7.71 -4.83 8.42
N TYR A 325 -7.88 -4.00 7.37
CA TYR A 325 -9.12 -4.04 6.60
C TYR A 325 -9.20 -5.26 5.70
N TRP A 326 -8.07 -5.84 5.29
CA TRP A 326 -8.07 -7.12 4.58
C TRP A 326 -8.49 -8.26 5.49
N TRP A 327 -8.00 -8.27 6.74
CA TRP A 327 -8.48 -9.17 7.78
C TRP A 327 -9.99 -9.04 8.00
N TYR A 328 -10.46 -7.81 8.24
CA TYR A 328 -11.88 -7.51 8.46
C TYR A 328 -12.74 -8.03 7.31
N SER A 329 -12.32 -7.71 6.08
CA SER A 329 -13.10 -8.01 4.89
C SER A 329 -13.09 -9.50 4.58
N ALA A 330 -11.95 -10.16 4.71
CA ALA A 330 -11.86 -11.60 4.48
C ALA A 330 -12.71 -12.40 5.48
N LEU A 331 -12.77 -11.99 6.75
CA LEU A 331 -13.63 -12.62 7.76
C LEU A 331 -15.12 -12.39 7.49
N LYS A 332 -15.52 -11.16 7.12
CA LYS A 332 -16.90 -10.87 6.71
C LYS A 332 -17.31 -11.67 5.47
N MET A 333 -16.46 -11.69 4.44
CA MET A 333 -16.68 -12.43 3.20
C MET A 333 -16.83 -13.94 3.45
N GLN A 334 -15.94 -14.52 4.26
CA GLN A 334 -16.02 -15.94 4.60
C GLN A 334 -17.34 -16.27 5.30
N HIS A 335 -17.83 -15.41 6.19
CA HIS A 335 -19.11 -15.62 6.85
C HIS A 335 -20.30 -15.53 5.89
N GLU A 336 -20.37 -14.43 5.13
CA GLU A 336 -21.48 -14.18 4.21
C GLU A 336 -21.62 -15.35 3.23
N TYR A 337 -20.51 -15.88 2.74
CA TYR A 337 -20.51 -17.00 1.81
C TYR A 337 -20.89 -18.33 2.46
N ASN A 338 -20.34 -18.64 3.64
CA ASN A 338 -20.66 -19.88 4.35
C ASN A 338 -22.13 -19.93 4.81
N SER A 339 -22.75 -18.78 5.10
CA SER A 339 -24.16 -18.72 5.49
C SER A 339 -25.14 -19.07 4.36
N LYS A 340 -24.75 -18.85 3.09
CA LYS A 340 -25.60 -19.05 1.91
C LYS A 340 -25.49 -20.44 1.30
N THR A 341 -24.38 -21.15 1.51
CA THR A 341 -24.16 -22.47 0.90
C THR A 341 -24.73 -23.64 1.68
N GLY A 342 -25.56 -23.41 2.70
CA GLY A 342 -26.19 -24.47 3.49
C GLY A 342 -25.22 -25.36 4.28
N THR A 343 -23.91 -25.08 4.20
CA THR A 343 -22.91 -25.60 5.13
C THR A 343 -23.29 -25.05 6.50
N ALA A 344 -23.89 -25.89 7.34
CA ALA A 344 -24.25 -25.54 8.70
C ALA A 344 -23.06 -24.83 9.37
N PRO A 345 -23.29 -23.93 10.35
CA PRO A 345 -22.24 -23.54 11.26
C PRO A 345 -21.81 -24.81 12.01
N GLU A 346 -20.91 -25.60 11.42
CA GLU A 346 -20.33 -26.77 12.05
C GLU A 346 -19.84 -26.31 13.42
N MET A 347 -20.36 -27.01 14.43
CA MET A 347 -20.09 -26.76 15.83
C MET A 347 -18.58 -26.55 15.99
N TYR A 348 -18.24 -25.33 16.40
CA TYR A 348 -16.89 -24.78 16.45
C TYR A 348 -15.91 -25.79 17.06
N GLY A 349 -15.17 -26.56 16.24
CA GLY A 349 -14.24 -27.58 16.74
C GLY A 349 -13.91 -28.74 15.79
N THR A 350 -14.69 -29.01 14.75
CA THR A 350 -14.37 -30.12 13.81
C THR A 350 -13.40 -29.66 12.71
N LYS A 351 -12.39 -30.50 12.42
CA LYS A 351 -11.24 -30.23 11.55
C LYS A 351 -11.55 -30.04 10.05
N THR A 352 -12.83 -29.98 9.65
CA THR A 352 -13.28 -30.16 8.26
C THR A 352 -14.21 -29.08 7.72
N ALA A 353 -14.46 -27.97 8.43
CA ALA A 353 -15.08 -26.80 7.83
C ALA A 353 -14.13 -26.23 6.75
N SER A 354 -14.39 -26.57 5.49
CA SER A 354 -13.73 -26.00 4.30
C SER A 354 -13.58 -24.48 4.50
N ARG A 355 -12.34 -24.04 4.78
CA ARG A 355 -11.98 -22.65 5.01
C ARG A 355 -12.04 -21.91 3.67
N ARG A 356 -13.26 -21.65 3.17
CA ARG A 356 -13.46 -20.87 1.94
C ARG A 356 -12.69 -19.57 2.06
N ARG A 357 -11.93 -19.27 1.00
CA ARG A 357 -11.04 -18.12 0.93
C ARG A 357 -11.65 -17.08 0.01
N CYS A 358 -11.30 -15.82 0.20
CA CYS A 358 -11.68 -14.76 -0.71
C CYS A 358 -10.48 -14.36 -1.57
N ASN A 359 -10.65 -14.35 -2.89
CA ASN A 359 -9.67 -13.78 -3.82
C ASN A 359 -9.76 -12.26 -3.76
N ILE A 360 -8.63 -11.56 -3.79
CA ILE A 360 -8.59 -10.10 -3.66
C ILE A 360 -8.03 -9.47 -4.93
N VAL A 361 -8.65 -8.40 -5.40
CA VAL A 361 -8.18 -7.59 -6.52
C VAL A 361 -7.81 -6.20 -6.03
N VAL A 362 -6.59 -5.76 -6.34
CA VAL A 362 -6.05 -4.47 -5.89
C VAL A 362 -5.53 -3.65 -7.08
N PRO A 363 -6.18 -2.51 -7.39
CA PRO A 363 -5.57 -1.48 -8.22
C PRO A 363 -4.26 -0.98 -7.59
N THR A 364 -3.15 -1.20 -8.28
CA THR A 364 -1.81 -1.15 -7.69
C THR A 364 -0.91 -0.16 -8.43
N GLY A 365 -0.43 0.85 -7.69
CA GLY A 365 0.70 1.69 -8.08
C GLY A 365 1.93 1.33 -7.23
N ASN A 366 2.15 2.06 -6.14
CA ASN A 366 3.33 1.90 -5.26
C ASN A 366 3.40 0.58 -4.44
N PHE A 367 2.64 -0.46 -4.79
CA PHE A 367 2.64 -1.81 -4.19
C PHE A 367 2.21 -1.92 -2.70
N GLY A 368 2.01 -0.81 -1.98
CA GLY A 368 1.69 -0.86 -0.54
C GLY A 368 0.36 -1.54 -0.19
N ASN A 369 -0.71 -1.22 -0.93
CA ASN A 369 -2.04 -1.79 -0.65
C ASN A 369 -2.04 -3.32 -0.87
N ILE A 370 -1.55 -3.79 -2.01
CA ILE A 370 -1.50 -5.24 -2.27
C ILE A 370 -0.49 -5.97 -1.38
N PHE A 371 0.62 -5.31 -1.01
CA PHE A 371 1.55 -5.86 -0.02
C PHE A 371 0.89 -6.03 1.36
N SER A 372 -0.01 -5.12 1.76
CA SER A 372 -0.78 -5.30 3.00
C SER A 372 -1.78 -6.47 2.93
N ALA A 373 -2.33 -6.77 1.76
CA ALA A 373 -3.16 -7.97 1.54
C ALA A 373 -2.33 -9.24 1.62
N PHE A 374 -1.13 -9.22 1.03
CA PHE A 374 -0.13 -10.27 1.18
C PHE A 374 0.25 -10.48 2.64
N LEU A 375 0.52 -9.40 3.39
CA LEU A 375 0.83 -9.48 4.81
C LEU A 375 -0.32 -10.12 5.59
N ALA A 376 -1.57 -9.68 5.39
CA ALA A 376 -2.74 -10.29 6.02
C ALA A 376 -2.86 -11.80 5.69
N LYS A 377 -2.62 -12.18 4.43
CA LYS A 377 -2.61 -13.58 4.00
C LYS A 377 -1.51 -14.39 4.72
N GLN A 378 -0.29 -13.85 4.81
CA GLN A 378 0.81 -14.49 5.53
C GLN A 378 0.54 -14.63 7.03
N MET A 379 -0.19 -13.68 7.62
CA MET A 379 -0.64 -13.76 9.01
C MET A 379 -1.73 -14.84 9.24
N GLY A 380 -2.33 -15.41 8.18
CA GLY A 380 -3.36 -16.45 8.27
C GLY A 380 -4.78 -16.00 7.91
N ALA A 381 -4.98 -14.80 7.36
CA ALA A 381 -6.29 -14.35 6.89
C ALA A 381 -6.83 -15.33 5.82
N PRO A 382 -8.15 -15.56 5.74
CA PRO A 382 -8.74 -16.50 4.77
C PRO A 382 -8.78 -15.89 3.36
N ILE A 383 -7.59 -15.61 2.82
CA ILE A 383 -7.35 -14.94 1.54
C ILE A 383 -6.78 -15.96 0.56
N GLY A 384 -7.38 -16.02 -0.62
CA GLY A 384 -7.01 -16.91 -1.71
C GLY A 384 -5.92 -16.30 -2.59
N LYS A 385 -6.22 -16.09 -3.86
CA LYS A 385 -5.34 -15.43 -4.83
C LYS A 385 -5.34 -13.91 -4.60
N LEU A 386 -4.21 -13.28 -4.89
CA LEU A 386 -4.04 -11.83 -4.91
C LEU A 386 -3.82 -11.40 -6.36
N LEU A 387 -4.72 -10.59 -6.90
CA LEU A 387 -4.63 -10.03 -8.24
C LEU A 387 -4.16 -8.58 -8.18
N LEU A 388 -2.98 -8.36 -8.74
CA LEU A 388 -2.36 -7.06 -8.94
C LEU A 388 -2.80 -6.47 -10.26
N ALA A 389 -3.60 -5.41 -10.21
CA ALA A 389 -4.05 -4.68 -11.40
C ALA A 389 -3.24 -3.40 -11.57
N THR A 390 -2.50 -3.26 -12.68
CA THR A 390 -1.84 -2.00 -13.07
C THR A 390 -2.57 -1.34 -14.21
N ASN A 391 -2.37 -0.03 -14.38
CA ASN A 391 -2.72 0.64 -15.63
C ASN A 391 -1.60 0.42 -16.67
N THR A 392 -1.53 1.23 -17.73
CA THR A 392 -0.44 1.08 -18.73
C THR A 392 0.98 1.28 -18.15
N ASN A 393 1.13 1.85 -16.96
CA ASN A 393 2.39 1.88 -16.21
C ASN A 393 2.63 0.54 -15.51
N ASP A 394 2.84 -0.48 -16.33
CA ASP A 394 2.79 -1.91 -16.04
C ASP A 394 4.13 -2.50 -15.54
N VAL A 395 5.00 -1.68 -14.92
CA VAL A 395 6.35 -2.11 -14.53
C VAL A 395 6.36 -3.36 -13.62
N LEU A 396 5.31 -3.54 -12.83
CA LEU A 396 5.12 -4.69 -11.93
C LEU A 396 4.68 -5.97 -12.67
N CYS A 397 3.85 -5.84 -13.71
CA CYS A 397 3.45 -6.95 -14.58
C CYS A 397 4.65 -7.40 -15.41
N GLN A 398 5.35 -6.46 -16.05
CA GLN A 398 6.54 -6.78 -16.84
C GLN A 398 7.64 -7.43 -16.02
N ALA A 399 7.85 -6.97 -14.78
CA ALA A 399 8.79 -7.60 -13.86
C ALA A 399 8.44 -9.07 -13.60
N GLN A 400 7.16 -9.41 -13.46
CA GLN A 400 6.72 -10.79 -13.28
C GLN A 400 6.86 -11.64 -14.56
N ASP A 401 6.53 -11.07 -15.72
CA ASP A 401 6.53 -11.77 -17.01
C ASP A 401 7.94 -12.03 -17.52
N THR A 402 8.79 -10.99 -17.49
CA THR A 402 10.09 -10.98 -18.16
C THR A 402 11.27 -11.14 -17.21
N GLY A 403 11.05 -10.97 -15.90
CA GLY A 403 12.14 -10.85 -14.94
C GLY A 403 12.82 -9.48 -14.92
N VAL A 404 12.36 -8.51 -15.71
CA VAL A 404 13.00 -7.20 -15.84
C VAL A 404 12.19 -6.12 -15.13
N TYR A 405 12.81 -5.45 -14.15
CA TYR A 405 12.24 -4.30 -13.46
C TYR A 405 12.94 -3.01 -13.91
N ASP A 406 12.31 -2.24 -14.80
CA ASP A 406 12.92 -1.09 -15.48
C ASP A 406 12.11 0.20 -15.30
N LYS A 407 12.62 1.13 -14.48
CA LYS A 407 12.02 2.44 -14.23
C LYS A 407 12.39 3.49 -15.27
N ARG A 408 13.35 3.20 -16.17
CA ARG A 408 13.80 4.12 -17.24
C ARG A 408 12.77 4.26 -18.35
N ARG A 409 11.81 3.31 -18.44
CA ARG A 409 10.65 3.36 -19.34
C ARG A 409 9.79 4.62 -19.16
N GLY A 410 9.95 5.33 -18.05
CA GLY A 410 9.24 6.56 -17.77
C GLY A 410 7.85 6.32 -17.20
N VAL A 411 7.04 7.38 -17.20
CA VAL A 411 5.65 7.36 -16.73
C VAL A 411 4.79 7.90 -17.85
N ARG A 412 3.72 7.18 -18.18
CA ARG A 412 2.64 7.66 -19.06
C ARG A 412 1.51 8.19 -18.19
N ALA A 413 0.98 9.35 -18.57
CA ALA A 413 -0.27 9.83 -17.98
C ALA A 413 -1.42 8.92 -18.40
N THR A 414 -2.28 8.56 -17.47
CA THR A 414 -3.47 7.75 -17.71
C THR A 414 -4.70 8.37 -17.04
N CYS A 415 -5.87 7.79 -17.27
CA CYS A 415 -7.09 8.19 -16.55
C CYS A 415 -7.10 7.77 -15.07
N SER A 416 -6.10 7.02 -14.61
CA SER A 416 -5.92 6.55 -13.22
C SER A 416 -4.59 7.05 -12.61
N PRO A 417 -4.42 8.37 -12.44
CA PRO A 417 -3.12 9.01 -12.19
C PRO A 417 -2.45 8.63 -10.86
N SER A 418 -3.21 8.14 -9.87
CA SER A 418 -2.63 7.66 -8.60
C SER A 418 -1.82 6.37 -8.77
N MET A 419 -1.93 5.69 -9.92
CA MET A 419 -1.19 4.49 -10.29
C MET A 419 -0.05 4.74 -11.29
N ASP A 420 0.10 5.97 -11.79
CA ASP A 420 1.12 6.36 -12.78
C ASP A 420 2.51 6.42 -12.15
N ILE A 421 3.18 5.27 -12.10
CA ILE A 421 4.48 5.08 -11.43
C ILE A 421 5.50 4.41 -12.35
N ALA A 422 6.74 4.92 -12.31
CA ALA A 422 7.87 4.26 -12.97
C ALA A 422 8.50 3.16 -12.10
N ALA A 423 8.35 3.26 -10.78
CA ALA A 423 8.85 2.31 -9.81
C ALA A 423 7.92 2.27 -8.60
N ALA A 424 7.63 1.07 -8.13
CA ALA A 424 6.79 0.83 -6.98
C ALA A 424 7.61 0.81 -5.69
N SER A 425 7.37 1.81 -4.84
CA SER A 425 8.19 2.02 -3.63
C SER A 425 8.16 0.85 -2.65
N ASN A 426 7.04 0.11 -2.53
CA ASN A 426 6.92 -1.00 -1.58
C ASN A 426 7.35 -2.36 -2.15
N PHE A 427 7.81 -2.43 -3.40
CA PHE A 427 8.25 -3.69 -4.00
C PHE A 427 9.49 -4.25 -3.30
N GLU A 428 10.35 -3.38 -2.76
CA GLU A 428 11.49 -3.74 -1.89
C GLU A 428 11.05 -4.60 -0.68
N ARG A 429 9.84 -4.40 -0.13
CA ARG A 429 9.32 -5.22 0.97
C ARG A 429 9.03 -6.65 0.54
N LEU A 430 8.56 -6.86 -0.69
CA LEU A 430 8.33 -8.20 -1.22
C LEU A 430 9.66 -8.93 -1.44
N ILE A 431 10.65 -8.23 -2.00
CA ILE A 431 12.00 -8.76 -2.19
C ILE A 431 12.58 -9.17 -0.83
N PHE A 432 12.48 -8.29 0.17
CA PHE A 432 12.89 -8.58 1.54
C PHE A 432 12.22 -9.84 2.11
N CYS A 433 10.90 -9.99 1.95
CA CYS A 433 10.19 -11.19 2.41
C CYS A 433 10.67 -12.47 1.73
N SER A 434 11.04 -12.43 0.46
CA SER A 434 11.57 -13.59 -0.26
C SER A 434 12.94 -14.07 0.24
N CYS A 435 13.71 -13.19 0.90
CA CYS A 435 15.01 -13.54 1.49
C CYS A 435 14.87 -14.32 2.81
N GLY A 436 13.72 -14.22 3.49
CA GLY A 436 13.49 -14.83 4.81
C GLY A 436 12.99 -16.26 4.77
N THR A 437 12.52 -16.76 3.62
CA THR A 437 12.11 -18.16 3.43
C THR A 437 13.35 -19.01 3.15
N GLN A 438 13.94 -19.58 4.20
CA GLN A 438 15.05 -20.55 4.22
C GLN A 438 16.21 -20.39 3.20
N GLY A 439 17.38 -20.00 3.71
CA GLY A 439 18.69 -20.52 3.28
C GLY A 439 19.23 -20.15 1.90
N ASN A 440 18.55 -19.30 1.12
CA ASN A 440 19.00 -19.00 -0.24
C ASN A 440 18.61 -17.59 -0.69
N MET A 441 19.63 -16.78 -0.97
CA MET A 441 19.48 -15.42 -1.47
C MET A 441 18.76 -15.37 -2.83
N PRO A 442 17.80 -14.46 -3.06
CA PRO A 442 17.39 -14.13 -4.41
C PRO A 442 18.58 -13.50 -5.16
N GLN A 443 19.00 -14.15 -6.25
CA GLN A 443 20.02 -13.65 -7.17
C GLN A 443 19.42 -12.51 -7.99
N ILE A 444 19.48 -11.26 -7.52
CA ILE A 444 19.08 -10.11 -8.34
C ILE A 444 20.32 -9.63 -9.08
N GLU A 445 20.38 -9.90 -10.38
CA GLU A 445 21.48 -9.45 -11.23
C GLU A 445 21.20 -8.04 -11.73
N LEU A 446 22.22 -7.20 -11.62
CA LEU A 446 22.21 -5.86 -12.16
C LEU A 446 23.33 -5.84 -13.19
N THR A 447 22.96 -5.75 -14.47
CA THR A 447 23.91 -5.80 -15.57
C THR A 447 23.97 -4.45 -16.27
N ASP A 448 25.19 -3.98 -16.56
CA ASP A 448 25.41 -2.79 -17.39
C ASP A 448 25.36 -3.13 -18.90
N GLU A 449 25.50 -4.41 -19.25
CA GLU A 449 25.92 -4.85 -20.59
C GLU A 449 24.84 -5.47 -21.48
N GLN A 450 23.64 -5.81 -20.98
CA GLN A 450 22.56 -6.36 -21.83
C GLN A 450 21.67 -5.29 -22.50
N ARG A 451 22.20 -4.07 -22.64
CA ARG A 451 21.51 -2.90 -23.18
C ARG A 451 21.09 -3.04 -24.65
N THR A 452 21.72 -3.94 -25.41
CA THR A 452 21.63 -3.96 -26.88
C THR A 452 20.80 -5.12 -27.45
N GLN A 453 20.56 -6.20 -26.68
CA GLN A 453 19.81 -7.37 -27.16
C GLN A 453 18.29 -7.28 -26.91
N ASP A 454 17.85 -6.72 -25.77
CA ASP A 454 16.41 -6.64 -25.44
C ASP A 454 15.65 -5.56 -26.23
N LEU A 455 16.34 -4.49 -26.67
CA LEU A 455 15.73 -3.43 -27.49
C LEU A 455 15.63 -3.81 -28.97
N THR A 456 16.49 -4.70 -29.46
CA THR A 456 16.49 -5.14 -30.86
C THR A 456 15.48 -6.27 -31.13
N GLN A 457 15.09 -7.06 -30.13
CA GLN A 457 14.06 -8.10 -30.31
C GLN A 457 12.60 -7.60 -30.35
N LYS A 458 12.32 -6.33 -30.03
CA LYS A 458 10.93 -5.80 -29.99
C LYS A 458 10.55 -4.80 -31.09
N GLN A 459 11.44 -4.50 -32.04
CA GLN A 459 11.11 -3.63 -33.19
C GLN A 459 10.88 -4.38 -34.52
N GLY A 460 10.80 -5.72 -34.52
CA GLY A 460 10.82 -6.48 -35.76
C GLY A 460 9.85 -7.67 -35.87
N ARG A 461 8.68 -7.67 -35.22
CA ARG A 461 7.62 -8.65 -35.55
C ARG A 461 6.25 -8.02 -35.52
N SER A 462 5.72 -7.79 -36.73
CA SER A 462 4.30 -7.57 -36.97
C SER A 462 3.53 -8.81 -36.51
N LEU A 463 2.41 -8.56 -35.85
CA LEU A 463 1.57 -9.53 -35.16
C LEU A 463 0.58 -10.21 -36.12
N TRP A 464 1.03 -10.77 -37.23
CA TRP A 464 0.19 -11.62 -38.10
C TRP A 464 1.06 -12.61 -38.87
N GLU A 465 1.16 -13.86 -38.40
CA GLU A 465 1.17 -15.04 -39.28
C GLU A 465 1.10 -16.33 -38.45
N LYS A 466 0.18 -17.20 -38.88
CA LYS A 466 -0.07 -18.52 -38.31
C LYS A 466 1.05 -19.48 -38.69
N SER A 467 1.21 -20.48 -37.82
CA SER A 467 1.42 -21.90 -38.16
C SER A 467 2.79 -22.53 -37.80
N SER A 468 2.64 -23.74 -37.25
CA SER A 468 3.46 -24.93 -37.48
C SER A 468 4.71 -25.13 -36.61
N LEU A 469 4.58 -26.11 -35.71
CA LEU A 469 5.67 -26.87 -35.08
C LEU A 469 6.62 -27.46 -36.14
N PRO A 470 7.88 -27.69 -35.78
CA PRO A 470 8.57 -28.90 -36.23
C PRO A 470 9.09 -29.76 -35.07
N ALA A 471 9.11 -31.06 -35.36
CA ALA A 471 9.59 -32.15 -34.53
C ALA A 471 11.12 -32.35 -34.63
N GLU A 472 11.63 -33.10 -33.64
CA GLU A 472 12.85 -33.92 -33.62
C GLU A 472 14.24 -33.27 -33.80
N SER A 473 15.08 -33.43 -32.77
CA SER A 473 16.41 -34.03 -32.93
C SER A 473 16.95 -34.58 -31.60
N GLN A 474 17.42 -35.82 -31.67
CA GLN A 474 17.93 -36.68 -30.61
C GLN A 474 19.35 -36.30 -30.11
N ASN A 475 19.73 -36.96 -28.99
CA ASN A 475 21.10 -37.24 -28.49
C ASN A 475 21.83 -36.08 -27.76
N LYS A 476 22.50 -36.26 -26.62
CA LYS A 476 23.20 -37.42 -26.04
C LYS A 476 23.41 -37.16 -24.54
N VAL A 477 23.24 -38.20 -23.75
CA VAL A 477 23.64 -38.29 -22.33
C VAL A 477 25.13 -38.64 -22.25
N PRO A 478 25.85 -38.19 -21.20
CA PRO A 478 26.98 -38.95 -20.68
C PRO A 478 26.68 -39.49 -19.28
N GLU A 479 26.67 -40.82 -19.19
CA GLU A 479 26.84 -41.58 -17.95
C GLU A 479 28.31 -41.53 -17.51
N HIS A 480 28.55 -41.32 -16.22
CA HIS A 480 29.60 -42.04 -15.49
C HIS A 480 29.21 -42.15 -14.02
N CYS A 481 28.89 -43.38 -13.64
CA CYS A 481 29.24 -44.17 -12.44
C CYS A 481 29.39 -43.50 -11.06
N LEU A 482 29.07 -44.14 -9.92
CA LEU A 482 28.38 -45.38 -9.53
C LEU A 482 28.42 -45.34 -7.97
N MET A 483 27.33 -45.79 -7.33
CA MET A 483 27.26 -46.54 -6.06
C MET A 483 27.89 -45.97 -4.78
N GLY A 484 27.04 -45.84 -3.74
CA GLY A 484 27.46 -45.58 -2.36
C GLY A 484 26.30 -45.59 -1.37
N ASP A 485 25.81 -46.79 -1.08
CA ASP A 485 25.19 -47.31 0.14
C ASP A 485 24.00 -46.63 0.83
N ALA A 486 23.02 -47.51 1.07
CA ALA A 486 21.87 -47.34 1.94
C ALA A 486 22.29 -47.13 3.40
N ASN A 487 21.71 -46.11 4.02
CA ASN A 487 21.41 -46.11 5.45
C ASN A 487 20.20 -45.21 5.71
N THR A 488 19.08 -45.84 6.03
CA THR A 488 17.94 -45.24 6.73
C THR A 488 18.37 -44.84 8.15
N PRO A 489 17.97 -43.65 8.62
CA PRO A 489 17.55 -43.55 10.01
C PRO A 489 16.20 -42.82 10.14
N GLU A 490 15.22 -43.60 10.60
CA GLU A 490 14.29 -43.29 11.69
C GLU A 490 13.49 -41.98 11.67
N ASP A 491 12.18 -42.18 11.63
CA ASP A 491 11.11 -41.30 12.12
C ASP A 491 11.55 -40.41 13.29
N LYS A 492 11.75 -39.13 12.99
CA LYS A 492 11.61 -38.06 13.98
C LYS A 492 10.48 -37.15 13.53
N ARG A 493 9.34 -37.30 14.20
CA ARG A 493 8.26 -36.31 14.22
C ARG A 493 8.87 -34.95 14.56
N PHE A 494 9.01 -34.10 13.56
CA PHE A 494 9.36 -32.71 13.75
C PHE A 494 8.12 -31.97 14.24
N GLU A 495 8.05 -31.72 15.55
CA GLU A 495 7.24 -30.63 16.09
C GLU A 495 7.83 -29.31 15.57
N SER A 496 7.27 -28.79 14.48
CA SER A 496 7.63 -27.47 13.96
C SER A 496 7.04 -26.39 14.87
N THR A 497 7.84 -25.86 15.79
CA THR A 497 7.54 -24.58 16.44
C THR A 497 7.82 -23.46 15.44
N SER A 498 6.76 -22.73 15.07
CA SER A 498 6.74 -21.71 14.02
C SER A 498 7.38 -20.37 14.44
N GLU A 499 8.66 -20.40 14.81
CA GLU A 499 9.45 -19.20 15.19
C GLU A 499 10.84 -19.19 14.52
N GLU A 500 10.92 -19.50 13.22
CA GLU A 500 12.17 -19.32 12.47
C GLU A 500 12.44 -17.82 12.20
N ARG A 501 13.41 -17.31 12.96
CA ARG A 501 13.76 -15.89 13.14
C ARG A 501 14.31 -15.22 11.88
N PHE A 502 13.77 -14.05 11.50
CA PHE A 502 14.51 -13.09 10.66
C PHE A 502 15.65 -12.50 11.49
N ARG A 503 16.86 -13.07 11.41
CA ARG A 503 18.04 -12.48 12.09
C ARG A 503 18.42 -11.17 11.41
N SER A 504 18.49 -10.09 12.19
CA SER A 504 18.74 -8.69 11.79
C SER A 504 20.17 -8.39 11.26
N SER A 505 20.93 -9.41 10.86
CA SER A 505 22.30 -9.25 10.35
C SER A 505 22.76 -10.48 9.57
N GLY A 506 21.90 -11.04 8.72
CA GLY A 506 22.29 -12.09 7.78
C GLY A 506 23.01 -11.55 6.54
N PRO A 507 23.70 -12.43 5.77
CA PRO A 507 24.36 -12.08 4.49
C PRO A 507 23.41 -11.42 3.47
N TRP A 508 22.11 -11.54 3.69
CA TRP A 508 21.08 -11.05 2.79
C TRP A 508 20.91 -9.53 2.77
N SER A 509 21.21 -8.87 3.87
CA SER A 509 20.97 -7.43 4.02
C SER A 509 21.96 -6.57 3.23
N SER A 510 23.23 -7.00 3.14
CA SER A 510 24.25 -6.36 2.30
C SER A 510 23.93 -6.52 0.82
N THR A 511 23.46 -7.69 0.39
CA THR A 511 23.06 -7.92 -1.01
C THR A 511 21.83 -7.11 -1.39
N LEU A 512 20.76 -7.09 -0.58
CA LEU A 512 19.58 -6.29 -0.89
C LEU A 512 19.91 -4.79 -0.91
N ARG A 513 20.76 -4.32 0.00
CA ARG A 513 21.29 -2.95 -0.02
C ARG A 513 22.03 -2.65 -1.32
N ALA A 514 23.02 -3.47 -1.69
CA ALA A 514 23.80 -3.27 -2.91
C ALA A 514 22.90 -3.29 -4.17
N VAL A 515 21.94 -4.22 -4.21
CA VAL A 515 20.97 -4.32 -5.29
C VAL A 515 20.11 -3.07 -5.40
N THR A 516 19.62 -2.58 -4.26
CA THR A 516 18.72 -1.42 -4.25
C THR A 516 19.46 -0.14 -4.54
N GLU A 517 20.67 0.06 -4.01
CA GLU A 517 21.52 1.21 -4.31
C GLU A 517 21.87 1.29 -5.80
N ARG A 518 22.19 0.14 -6.41
CA ARG A 518 22.47 0.05 -7.83
C ARG A 518 21.21 0.19 -8.69
N PHE A 519 20.07 -0.40 -8.32
CA PHE A 519 18.78 -0.10 -8.96
C PHE A 519 18.41 1.39 -8.84
N ASP A 520 18.74 2.01 -7.72
CA ASP A 520 18.57 3.44 -7.53
C ASP A 520 19.42 4.20 -8.53
N GLN A 521 20.69 3.84 -8.73
CA GLN A 521 21.60 4.43 -9.71
C GLN A 521 21.20 4.16 -11.17
N ASP A 522 20.99 2.90 -11.55
CA ASP A 522 20.84 2.47 -12.95
C ASP A 522 19.39 2.58 -13.42
N GLY A 523 18.43 2.45 -12.50
CA GLY A 523 17.00 2.42 -12.80
C GLY A 523 16.52 1.12 -13.44
N TYR A 524 17.33 0.08 -13.39
CA TYR A 524 17.12 -1.21 -14.03
C TYR A 524 17.57 -2.33 -13.10
N ALA A 525 16.84 -3.45 -13.06
CA ALA A 525 17.22 -4.65 -12.34
C ALA A 525 16.68 -5.90 -13.03
N ARG A 526 17.48 -6.98 -13.06
CA ARG A 526 17.03 -8.32 -13.44
C ARG A 526 16.76 -9.14 -12.18
N LEU A 527 15.54 -9.63 -12.07
CA LEU A 527 15.05 -10.43 -10.97
C LEU A 527 15.45 -11.89 -11.18
N GLY A 528 16.08 -12.51 -10.18
CA GLY A 528 16.44 -13.93 -10.26
C GLY A 528 15.25 -14.88 -10.16
N ASP A 529 15.46 -16.09 -10.67
CA ASP A 529 14.42 -17.13 -10.79
C ASP A 529 13.73 -17.48 -9.47
N LYS A 530 14.47 -17.47 -8.35
CA LYS A 530 13.90 -17.71 -7.01
C LYS A 530 12.89 -16.64 -6.62
N PHE A 531 13.24 -15.37 -6.81
CA PHE A 531 12.31 -14.27 -6.54
C PHE A 531 11.14 -14.29 -7.51
N LEU A 532 11.37 -14.57 -8.80
CA LEU A 532 10.30 -14.66 -9.78
C LEU A 532 9.31 -15.78 -9.47
N SER A 533 9.81 -16.93 -9.04
CA SER A 533 8.98 -18.05 -8.57
C SER A 533 8.17 -17.63 -7.35
N PHE A 534 8.81 -16.99 -6.36
CA PHE A 534 8.12 -16.45 -5.19
C PHE A 534 7.04 -15.42 -5.56
N TYR A 535 7.34 -14.52 -6.51
CA TYR A 535 6.42 -13.49 -6.97
C TYR A 535 5.21 -14.11 -7.70
N ARG A 536 5.44 -15.05 -8.64
CA ARG A 536 4.39 -15.75 -9.39
C ARG A 536 3.51 -16.64 -8.51
N ASN A 537 4.09 -17.25 -7.48
CA ASN A 537 3.33 -18.09 -6.54
C ASN A 537 2.38 -17.27 -5.66
N ASN A 538 2.70 -16.00 -5.40
CA ASN A 538 1.93 -15.17 -4.48
C ASN A 538 0.95 -14.21 -5.17
N PHE A 539 1.20 -13.83 -6.43
CA PHE A 539 0.42 -12.80 -7.13
C PHE A 539 0.09 -13.19 -8.56
N LEU A 540 -1.16 -12.98 -8.94
CA LEU A 540 -1.59 -12.83 -10.32
C LEU A 540 -1.39 -11.37 -10.72
N THR A 541 -1.05 -11.09 -11.97
CA THR A 541 -0.86 -9.72 -12.46
C THR A 541 -1.60 -9.48 -13.77
N GLU A 542 -2.17 -8.28 -13.91
CA GLU A 542 -2.85 -7.83 -15.13
C GLU A 542 -2.58 -6.34 -15.36
N ALA A 543 -2.29 -5.97 -16.60
CA ALA A 543 -2.18 -4.58 -17.04
C ALA A 543 -3.45 -4.20 -17.81
N VAL A 544 -3.92 -2.97 -17.59
CA VAL A 544 -5.17 -2.45 -18.16
C VAL A 544 -4.92 -1.10 -18.80
N ASP A 545 -5.37 -0.90 -20.03
CA ASP A 545 -5.26 0.40 -20.70
C ASP A 545 -6.46 1.33 -20.41
N ASP A 546 -6.39 2.59 -20.86
CA ASP A 546 -7.44 3.57 -20.62
C ASP A 546 -8.76 3.20 -21.32
N ALA A 547 -8.70 2.55 -22.50
CA ALA A 547 -9.89 2.14 -23.23
C ALA A 547 -10.63 0.99 -22.51
N GLU A 548 -9.87 0.00 -22.03
CA GLU A 548 -10.37 -1.06 -21.16
C GLU A 548 -10.92 -0.51 -19.84
N THR A 549 -10.25 0.50 -19.27
CA THR A 549 -10.70 1.19 -18.05
C THR A 549 -12.05 1.87 -18.27
N THR A 550 -12.22 2.63 -19.35
CA THR A 550 -13.50 3.29 -19.66
C THR A 550 -14.61 2.28 -19.94
N LYS A 551 -14.31 1.18 -20.64
CA LYS A 551 -15.27 0.08 -20.86
C LYS A 551 -15.66 -0.59 -19.56
N ALA A 552 -14.74 -0.72 -18.61
CA ALA A 552 -15.03 -1.27 -17.28
C ALA A 552 -15.92 -0.35 -16.44
N ILE A 553 -15.73 0.98 -16.50
CA ILE A 553 -16.65 1.95 -15.88
C ILE A 553 -18.06 1.78 -16.47
N GLU A 554 -18.15 1.76 -17.80
CA GLU A 554 -19.42 1.59 -18.51
C GLU A 554 -20.12 0.29 -18.11
N LYS A 555 -19.38 -0.83 -18.09
CA LYS A 555 -19.91 -2.15 -17.75
C LYS A 555 -20.38 -2.22 -16.30
N MET A 556 -19.62 -1.66 -15.34
CA MET A 556 -20.04 -1.59 -13.94
C MET A 556 -21.35 -0.82 -13.78
N TYR A 557 -21.47 0.31 -14.47
CA TYR A 557 -22.67 1.13 -14.43
C TYR A 557 -23.86 0.44 -15.09
N ARG A 558 -23.70 -0.12 -16.29
CA ARG A 558 -24.79 -0.77 -17.03
C ARG A 558 -25.27 -2.07 -16.40
N LEU A 559 -24.35 -2.87 -15.85
CA LEU A 559 -24.71 -4.17 -15.28
C LEU A 559 -25.19 -4.09 -13.84
N TYR A 560 -24.60 -3.21 -13.02
CA TYR A 560 -24.85 -3.20 -11.57
C TYR A 560 -25.43 -1.87 -11.07
N GLY A 561 -25.54 -0.84 -11.92
CA GLY A 561 -25.91 0.51 -11.51
C GLY A 561 -24.81 1.21 -10.71
N GLU A 562 -23.61 0.62 -10.66
CA GLU A 562 -22.50 1.11 -9.84
C GLU A 562 -21.60 2.06 -10.63
N ILE A 563 -21.47 3.28 -10.14
CA ILE A 563 -20.54 4.26 -10.69
C ILE A 563 -19.21 4.15 -9.93
N VAL A 564 -18.18 3.70 -10.64
CA VAL A 564 -16.84 3.53 -10.07
C VAL A 564 -15.84 4.52 -10.64
N ASP A 565 -14.81 4.82 -9.87
CA ASP A 565 -13.69 5.62 -10.33
C ASP A 565 -12.75 4.81 -11.25
N PRO A 566 -11.86 5.47 -12.03
CA PRO A 566 -10.95 4.79 -12.96
C PRO A 566 -10.03 3.76 -12.31
N HIS A 567 -9.57 3.97 -11.07
CA HIS A 567 -8.68 3.02 -10.39
C HIS A 567 -9.43 1.73 -10.05
N THR A 568 -10.64 1.85 -9.52
CA THR A 568 -11.51 0.70 -9.25
C THR A 568 -11.87 -0.03 -10.54
N ALA A 569 -12.11 0.70 -11.63
CA ALA A 569 -12.36 0.12 -12.95
C ALA A 569 -11.17 -0.65 -13.51
N VAL A 570 -9.92 -0.20 -13.30
CA VAL A 570 -8.71 -0.98 -13.62
C VAL A 570 -8.74 -2.33 -12.90
N GLY A 571 -9.08 -2.34 -11.61
CA GLY A 571 -9.23 -3.60 -10.87
C GLY A 571 -10.35 -4.49 -11.42
N TYR A 572 -11.50 -3.91 -11.79
CA TYR A 572 -12.60 -4.68 -12.40
C TYR A 572 -12.22 -5.26 -13.79
N ALA A 573 -11.52 -4.50 -14.63
CA ALA A 573 -11.05 -4.97 -15.92
C ALA A 573 -10.04 -6.13 -15.77
N ALA A 574 -9.07 -5.99 -14.86
CA ALA A 574 -8.12 -7.06 -14.52
C ALA A 574 -8.85 -8.32 -14.04
N TYR A 575 -9.85 -8.15 -13.18
CA TYR A 575 -10.70 -9.24 -12.72
C TYR A 575 -11.37 -9.98 -13.89
N LEU A 576 -11.98 -9.25 -14.84
CA LEU A 576 -12.61 -9.85 -16.01
C LEU A 576 -11.61 -10.65 -16.86
N LYS A 577 -10.40 -10.12 -17.08
CA LYS A 577 -9.32 -10.84 -17.77
C LYS A 577 -8.99 -12.13 -17.05
N GLN A 578 -8.82 -12.09 -15.72
CA GLN A 578 -8.44 -13.26 -14.94
C GLN A 578 -9.53 -14.34 -14.89
N VAL A 579 -10.80 -13.93 -14.77
CA VAL A 579 -11.93 -14.87 -14.76
C VAL A 579 -12.14 -15.53 -16.12
N SER A 580 -11.92 -14.81 -17.22
CA SER A 580 -12.01 -15.38 -18.57
C SER A 580 -10.99 -16.49 -18.86
N LYS A 581 -9.91 -16.58 -18.05
CA LYS A 581 -8.87 -17.62 -18.14
C LYS A 581 -9.22 -18.88 -17.37
N LEU A 582 -10.29 -18.89 -16.56
CA LEU A 582 -10.70 -20.08 -15.81
C LEU A 582 -11.45 -21.04 -16.73
N PRO A 583 -11.19 -22.36 -16.65
CA PRO A 583 -11.93 -23.35 -17.43
C PRO A 583 -13.42 -23.27 -17.05
N GLY A 584 -14.29 -23.15 -18.06
CA GLY A 584 -15.74 -23.18 -17.85
C GLY A 584 -16.19 -24.50 -17.23
N GLU A 585 -17.14 -24.45 -16.31
CA GLU A 585 -17.80 -25.63 -15.74
C GLU A 585 -18.63 -26.35 -16.81
N SER A 586 -17.96 -27.09 -17.68
CA SER A 586 -18.60 -27.95 -18.66
C SER A 586 -17.69 -29.12 -19.02
N GLN A 587 -17.24 -29.87 -18.03
CA GLN A 587 -16.93 -31.31 -18.18
C GLN A 587 -17.33 -32.05 -16.90
N GLY A 588 -18.15 -33.08 -17.07
CA GLY A 588 -18.81 -33.82 -16.01
C GLY A 588 -17.85 -34.45 -15.02
N PHE A 589 -18.27 -34.46 -13.75
CA PHE A 589 -17.70 -35.26 -12.69
C PHE A 589 -17.62 -36.74 -13.12
N SER A 590 -16.40 -37.24 -13.31
CA SER A 590 -16.10 -38.66 -13.06
C SER A 590 -15.40 -38.75 -11.72
N SER A 591 -16.09 -39.34 -10.75
CA SER A 591 -15.58 -39.65 -9.40
C SER A 591 -14.32 -40.53 -9.48
N GLY A 592 -13.19 -40.04 -8.97
CA GLY A 592 -11.93 -40.78 -8.92
C GLY A 592 -11.07 -40.42 -7.70
N SER A 593 -11.14 -41.31 -6.72
CA SER A 593 -10.22 -41.60 -5.58
C SER A 593 -9.49 -40.47 -4.84
N ASN A 594 -9.75 -40.44 -3.53
CA ASN A 594 -8.96 -39.82 -2.47
C ASN A 594 -7.45 -40.08 -2.60
N ASN A 595 -6.66 -39.00 -2.57
CA ASN A 595 -5.26 -39.07 -2.14
C ASN A 595 -5.02 -37.96 -1.11
N GLU A 596 -4.80 -38.38 0.13
CA GLU A 596 -4.30 -37.57 1.22
C GLU A 596 -2.81 -37.29 1.01
N GLY A 597 -2.38 -36.04 1.24
CA GLY A 597 -0.96 -35.69 1.34
C GLY A 597 -0.51 -34.58 0.38
N GLY A 598 -0.32 -33.38 0.94
CA GLY A 598 0.35 -32.27 0.27
C GLY A 598 -0.58 -31.13 -0.09
N GLN A 599 -0.60 -30.09 0.74
CA GLN A 599 -1.32 -28.84 0.51
C GLN A 599 -0.61 -28.03 -0.59
N LYS A 600 -0.72 -28.47 -1.85
CA LYS A 600 -0.40 -27.66 -3.02
C LYS A 600 -1.52 -26.63 -3.20
N ASP A 601 -1.15 -25.37 -3.40
CA ASP A 601 -2.08 -24.28 -3.70
C ASP A 601 -2.95 -24.66 -4.90
N ALA A 602 -4.20 -25.07 -4.62
CA ALA A 602 -5.14 -25.49 -5.64
C ALA A 602 -5.32 -24.39 -6.71
N THR A 603 -5.46 -24.85 -7.95
CA THR A 603 -5.95 -24.05 -9.07
C THR A 603 -7.28 -23.37 -8.68
N PRO A 604 -7.57 -22.16 -9.17
CA PRO A 604 -8.80 -21.47 -8.79
C PRO A 604 -9.98 -22.35 -9.15
N THR A 605 -10.80 -22.71 -8.17
CA THR A 605 -12.14 -23.22 -8.47
C THR A 605 -12.99 -22.01 -8.86
N SER A 606 -13.83 -22.17 -9.87
CA SER A 606 -14.87 -21.22 -10.31
C SER A 606 -15.72 -20.62 -9.17
N SER A 607 -15.71 -21.25 -7.99
CA SER A 607 -16.60 -20.99 -6.85
C SER A 607 -16.07 -20.05 -5.76
N ASP A 608 -14.78 -19.65 -5.76
CA ASP A 608 -14.25 -18.73 -4.72
C ASP A 608 -14.65 -17.27 -4.99
N PRO A 609 -15.15 -16.52 -3.99
CA PRO A 609 -15.58 -15.13 -4.18
C PRO A 609 -14.41 -14.18 -4.40
N TRP A 610 -14.60 -13.19 -5.26
CA TRP A 610 -13.64 -12.13 -5.54
C TRP A 610 -14.05 -10.82 -4.87
N LEU A 611 -13.11 -10.17 -4.20
CA LEU A 611 -13.30 -8.88 -3.54
C LEU A 611 -12.41 -7.82 -4.20
N LEU A 612 -13.04 -6.84 -4.84
CA LEU A 612 -12.40 -5.74 -5.54
C LEU A 612 -12.28 -4.52 -4.62
N ALA A 613 -11.06 -4.03 -4.41
CA ALA A 613 -10.87 -2.77 -3.67
C ALA A 613 -11.31 -1.56 -4.50
N ALA A 614 -12.30 -0.83 -3.99
CA ALA A 614 -12.66 0.48 -4.49
C ALA A 614 -11.89 1.58 -3.75
N THR A 615 -10.89 2.13 -4.43
CA THR A 615 -9.83 2.91 -3.76
C THR A 615 -10.11 4.41 -3.66
N ALA A 616 -11.05 4.92 -4.45
CA ALA A 616 -11.47 6.32 -4.44
C ALA A 616 -12.95 6.44 -4.84
N HIS A 617 -13.59 7.53 -4.41
CA HIS A 617 -14.92 7.88 -4.90
C HIS A 617 -14.84 8.42 -6.34
N PHE A 618 -15.80 8.08 -7.20
CA PHE A 618 -15.80 8.49 -8.62
C PHE A 618 -15.77 10.03 -8.80
N GLY A 619 -16.37 10.76 -7.86
CA GLY A 619 -16.38 12.22 -7.83
C GLY A 619 -15.00 12.88 -7.75
N LYS A 620 -13.94 12.12 -7.48
CA LYS A 620 -12.54 12.59 -7.58
C LYS A 620 -12.01 12.63 -9.01
N PHE A 621 -12.69 11.96 -9.95
CA PHE A 621 -12.33 11.84 -11.36
C PHE A 621 -13.54 12.09 -12.27
N PRO A 622 -14.23 13.23 -12.10
CA PRO A 622 -15.52 13.46 -12.75
C PRO A 622 -15.42 13.51 -14.27
N GLU A 623 -14.33 14.00 -14.83
CA GLU A 623 -14.17 14.14 -16.29
C GLU A 623 -14.21 12.79 -16.99
N THR A 624 -13.37 11.84 -16.57
CA THR A 624 -13.34 10.47 -17.12
C THR A 624 -14.66 9.76 -16.89
N VAL A 625 -15.22 9.84 -15.68
CA VAL A 625 -16.39 9.04 -15.30
C VAL A 625 -17.65 9.57 -15.99
N LEU A 626 -17.91 10.88 -15.93
CA LEU A 626 -19.13 11.47 -16.50
C LEU A 626 -19.13 11.45 -18.04
N ALA A 627 -17.96 11.39 -18.68
CA ALA A 627 -17.86 11.14 -20.11
C ALA A 627 -18.41 9.76 -20.51
N VAL A 628 -18.38 8.79 -19.59
CA VAL A 628 -18.84 7.41 -19.81
C VAL A 628 -20.27 7.19 -19.33
N VAL A 629 -20.60 7.65 -18.11
CA VAL A 629 -21.89 7.33 -17.45
C VAL A 629 -22.98 8.39 -17.67
N GLY A 630 -22.63 9.54 -18.28
CA GLY A 630 -23.54 10.67 -18.51
C GLY A 630 -23.29 11.85 -17.57
N ARG A 631 -23.42 13.07 -18.11
CA ARG A 631 -23.15 14.32 -17.37
C ARG A 631 -24.19 14.66 -16.31
N ASP A 632 -25.42 14.16 -16.45
CA ASP A 632 -26.50 14.32 -15.47
C ASP A 632 -26.14 13.71 -14.10
N LYS A 633 -25.23 12.72 -14.08
CA LYS A 633 -24.73 12.09 -12.84
C LYS A 633 -23.81 12.97 -12.03
N VAL A 634 -23.47 14.18 -12.50
CA VAL A 634 -22.75 15.19 -11.71
C VAL A 634 -23.48 15.46 -10.39
N ASN A 635 -24.81 15.34 -10.35
CA ASN A 635 -25.61 15.53 -9.15
C ASN A 635 -25.27 14.54 -8.03
N LEU A 636 -24.74 13.36 -8.35
CA LEU A 636 -24.32 12.33 -7.39
C LEU A 636 -22.94 12.59 -6.76
N ILE A 637 -22.19 13.58 -7.25
CA ILE A 637 -20.91 13.95 -6.66
C ILE A 637 -21.16 14.66 -5.30
N PRO A 638 -20.44 14.29 -4.22
CA PRO A 638 -20.52 14.94 -2.92
C PRO A 638 -20.37 16.47 -3.02
N LEU A 639 -21.18 17.20 -2.26
CA LEU A 639 -21.19 18.66 -2.27
C LEU A 639 -19.82 19.23 -1.88
N GLU A 640 -19.11 18.55 -0.98
CA GLU A 640 -17.76 18.87 -0.53
C GLU A 640 -16.76 18.89 -1.66
N LEU A 641 -16.92 18.03 -2.67
CA LEU A 641 -16.05 18.00 -3.86
C LEU A 641 -16.50 19.02 -4.90
N LYS A 642 -17.82 19.22 -5.07
CA LYS A 642 -18.36 20.18 -6.05
C LYS A 642 -17.92 21.61 -5.77
N LYS A 643 -18.01 22.04 -4.51
CA LYS A 643 -17.71 23.43 -4.10
C LYS A 643 -16.24 23.82 -4.21
N LEU A 644 -15.33 22.85 -4.37
CA LEU A 644 -13.88 23.10 -4.39
C LEU A 644 -13.47 24.06 -5.51
N LYS A 645 -14.17 24.05 -6.65
CA LYS A 645 -13.84 24.91 -7.80
C LYS A 645 -14.08 26.40 -7.51
N ASP A 646 -14.99 26.70 -6.60
CA ASP A 646 -15.40 28.06 -6.25
C ASP A 646 -14.62 28.62 -5.04
N MET A 647 -13.77 27.78 -4.41
CA MET A 647 -13.01 28.17 -3.24
C MET A 647 -11.71 28.90 -3.63
N PRO A 648 -11.25 29.87 -2.82
CA PRO A 648 -9.96 30.51 -3.03
C PRO A 648 -8.83 29.48 -2.94
N GLN A 649 -7.83 29.62 -3.81
CA GLN A 649 -6.68 28.71 -3.89
C GLN A 649 -5.44 29.36 -3.29
N ARG A 650 -4.67 28.59 -2.51
CA ARG A 650 -3.44 28.98 -1.84
C ARG A 650 -2.38 27.90 -2.04
N PHE A 651 -1.35 28.22 -2.82
CA PHE A 651 -0.15 27.41 -2.99
C PHE A 651 1.02 28.30 -3.43
N ALA A 652 2.23 27.78 -3.31
CA ALA A 652 3.43 28.42 -3.86
C ALA A 652 4.05 27.52 -4.94
N GLU A 653 4.64 28.12 -5.96
CA GLU A 653 5.47 27.38 -6.92
C GLU A 653 6.91 27.31 -6.42
N ILE A 654 7.55 26.15 -6.59
CA ILE A 654 8.96 25.96 -6.25
C ILE A 654 9.73 25.27 -7.39
N GLY A 655 11.04 25.54 -7.43
CA GLY A 655 11.95 24.88 -8.34
C GLY A 655 12.13 23.37 -8.04
N PRO A 656 12.60 22.58 -9.01
CA PRO A 656 12.77 21.13 -8.91
C PRO A 656 14.04 20.72 -8.14
N SER A 657 14.39 21.39 -7.04
CA SER A 657 15.59 21.09 -6.26
C SER A 657 15.29 20.89 -4.78
N THR A 658 16.08 20.04 -4.13
CA THR A 658 16.07 19.89 -2.67
C THR A 658 16.37 21.21 -1.97
N ASP A 659 17.19 22.05 -2.58
CA ASP A 659 17.60 23.32 -2.01
C ASP A 659 16.45 24.32 -2.02
N SER A 660 15.62 24.31 -3.08
CA SER A 660 14.39 25.13 -3.12
C SER A 660 13.45 24.79 -1.94
N LEU A 661 13.28 23.49 -1.65
CA LEU A 661 12.47 23.04 -0.52
C LEU A 661 13.11 23.42 0.83
N LYS A 662 14.42 23.23 0.99
CA LYS A 662 15.14 23.61 2.21
C LYS A 662 15.03 25.11 2.46
N SER A 663 15.24 25.94 1.43
CA SER A 663 15.11 27.38 1.51
C SER A 663 13.70 27.78 1.96
N PHE A 664 12.65 27.20 1.37
CA PHE A 664 11.27 27.45 1.79
C PHE A 664 11.06 27.11 3.28
N ILE A 665 11.51 25.93 3.72
CA ILE A 665 11.37 25.48 5.10
C ILE A 665 12.11 26.43 6.04
N VAL A 666 13.39 26.71 5.77
CA VAL A 666 14.22 27.58 6.61
C VAL A 666 13.59 28.98 6.70
N GLU A 667 13.19 29.56 5.56
CA GLU A 667 12.57 30.89 5.53
C GLU A 667 11.26 30.92 6.35
N LYS A 668 10.36 29.95 6.14
CA LYS A 668 9.06 29.92 6.83
C LYS A 668 9.19 29.69 8.31
N PHE A 669 9.99 28.73 8.74
CA PHE A 669 10.03 28.30 10.13
C PHE A 669 11.01 29.14 10.97
N THR A 670 11.99 29.81 10.35
CA THR A 670 12.75 30.88 11.01
C THR A 670 11.90 32.13 11.20
N SER A 671 11.09 32.51 10.20
CA SER A 671 10.20 33.68 10.30
C SER A 671 9.02 33.45 11.27
N SER A 672 8.50 32.22 11.34
CA SER A 672 7.44 31.85 12.30
C SER A 672 7.92 31.97 13.75
N ASN A 673 9.18 31.61 14.03
CA ASN A 673 9.80 31.85 15.33
C ASN A 673 9.86 33.36 15.65
N LYS A 674 10.16 34.22 14.66
CA LYS A 674 10.18 35.69 14.86
C LYS A 674 8.80 36.27 15.19
N GLN A 675 7.75 35.83 14.50
CA GLN A 675 6.38 36.29 14.75
C GLN A 675 5.84 35.80 16.10
N MET A 676 6.10 34.55 16.49
CA MET A 676 5.67 34.05 17.82
C MET A 676 6.43 34.70 18.97
N LEU A 677 7.65 35.20 18.74
CA LEU A 677 8.46 35.92 19.72
C LEU A 677 8.23 37.44 19.73
N GLY A 678 7.39 37.99 18.84
CA GLY A 678 7.08 39.43 18.80
C GLY A 678 8.26 40.33 18.39
N ILE A 679 9.23 39.82 17.63
CA ILE A 679 10.45 40.57 17.28
C ILE A 679 10.24 41.30 15.94
N ASP A 680 10.26 42.64 15.99
CA ASP A 680 10.00 43.51 14.83
C ASP A 680 11.22 43.63 13.88
N SER A 681 10.94 43.82 12.60
CA SER A 681 11.88 43.66 11.46
C SER A 681 13.05 44.67 11.40
N ALA A 682 13.03 45.72 12.23
CA ALA A 682 13.99 46.83 12.18
C ALA A 682 15.36 46.55 12.84
N THR A 683 15.55 45.43 13.55
CA THR A 683 16.76 45.16 14.35
C THR A 683 17.84 44.30 13.65
N MET A 684 17.75 44.10 12.33
CA MET A 684 18.46 43.00 11.64
C MET A 684 19.47 43.41 10.56
N ASP A 685 20.08 44.60 10.62
CA ASP A 685 21.26 44.89 9.77
C ASP A 685 22.58 44.33 10.33
N GLY A 686 22.63 43.93 11.60
CA GLY A 686 23.86 43.48 12.27
C GLY A 686 24.14 41.98 12.31
N ARG A 687 23.17 41.09 12.00
CA ARG A 687 23.27 39.64 12.33
C ARG A 687 23.02 38.67 11.17
N ARG A 688 23.30 39.11 9.94
CA ARG A 688 23.12 38.28 8.73
C ARG A 688 24.08 37.07 8.63
N ASN A 689 25.13 37.02 9.44
CA ASN A 689 26.19 35.99 9.35
C ASN A 689 26.09 34.84 10.37
N GLU A 690 25.20 34.91 11.37
CA GLU A 690 25.05 33.82 12.37
C GLU A 690 23.87 32.87 12.08
N ILE A 691 23.01 33.21 11.12
CA ILE A 691 21.81 32.42 10.75
C ILE A 691 22.05 31.54 9.50
N LYS A 692 23.11 31.79 8.74
CA LYS A 692 23.55 30.89 7.66
C LYS A 692 24.27 29.67 8.23
#